data_AF-A0A1T4N8S9-F1
#
_entry.id   AF-A0A1T4N8S9-F1
#
_cell.length_a   1.000
_cell.length_b   1.000
_cell.length_c   1.000
_cell.angle_alpha   90.00
_cell.angle_beta   90.00
_cell.angle_gamma   90.00
#
_symmetry.space_group_name_H-M   'P 1'
#
loop_
_entity.id
_entity.type
_entity.pdbx_description
1 polymer ?
#
loop_
_entity_poly.entity_id
_entity_poly.type
_entity_poly.pdbx_seq_one_letter_code
_entity_poly.pdbx_strand_id
1 'polypeptide(L)'
;MNNRCLYILIVLMMIRHICMAQADKVTLKADTVPTFPDPPVEFNVQRNDIPHGKMTVVQYLSKTLGKRRELSVYTPPGYTADRRYPVLYLLHGVGADYRQWTEWCQADNVVDNLIAAGKMQPVIMVFPNCDTRLTVTDTAASSRSGRADGFEGYGKSFEEDLVKDIIPYIDSHYSTISDREHRALAGLSMGGGQSLNIGLYHLETFAYVGGFSSAPNTNKFGGMYTDVEFIPDRKAAREKLKLLWIGCGNKDGLFRISEKAHQYLNEIGMPHVWNVDTNGHDNTEWDRNLYLFAQRIFIQHRPGALQAFAPGRVRLLPGPFLDARSTDEKYILSLDPDRLLAPFQKDAGIPVKKENYGNWESGGLDGHIGGHYLSALSLMFAATGKKVFLHRLHYMLDQLEQCQLKNGNGYLGGIPDGKKVWKELAEGNGDAVTKRWVPWYNVHKTMNGLLDAWTLTASTQARDMLLRLCRWSREVTANLGDEQMQLMLQTEFGGMNEIYAAVAEQTGDTSWLYMARRFTHRKLLEPLGRHIDALTGLHANTQIPKVVGFMRTGMVGHDTALEDASAFFWNTVVSHRSISIGGNSVREHFHAADNFRSMLESPEGPETCNSYNMLKLTRLLFLHSPDRKFMDYYERTIYNHILSSQHPNGGFVYFTPIRPMHYRVYSTPQHAMWCCVGTGLENHGKYTELIYAHSNDSLYVNLFIPSVLQWESKSMTLVQETRFPEEDASLLRITLKRPQLITMAVRVPGWIKDSMTVTVNGQHVIPAMSASGYMFIRRTWKNGDELKVHLPMEARTEGLPDGSQWVSFLYGPVVLAAATDTLNMPGLHADTGRWGHIARGPLRPLQAAPVLELEGPGPVRLQRTGRALEFTANNLISGPAFRQLKLVPFYRIHDSRYILYWAYAGQGDRRKAQASPGDESPRLDSLTADRVYAGEQQPEVDHQLEDSGSSAGVSGDQHFRVAQHSFAYTLQTAATGKHQLYVRYRYLNVDDCGSVVVGNKCLLELCGQAGGEKNDQIAVVDIPGQMISGGTVKVTFMAASGRTTPGIMEVRLLRAL
;
A
#
# COMPACT_ATOMS: atom_id res chain seq x y z
N MET A 1 51.98 56.83 -11.64
CA MET A 1 51.31 57.11 -10.35
C MET A 1 50.43 58.34 -10.62
N ASN A 2 49.09 58.32 -10.68
CA ASN A 2 48.14 57.87 -9.66
C ASN A 2 46.69 57.64 -10.19
N ASN A 3 46.48 57.08 -11.40
CA ASN A 3 45.12 56.87 -11.96
C ASN A 3 44.63 55.40 -12.01
N ARG A 4 45.48 54.41 -11.69
CA ARG A 4 45.06 52.99 -11.62
C ARG A 4 44.42 52.59 -10.27
N CYS A 5 44.75 53.29 -9.18
CA CYS A 5 44.10 53.03 -7.88
C CYS A 5 42.69 53.61 -7.79
N LEU A 6 42.40 54.74 -8.46
CA LEU A 6 41.06 55.36 -8.41
C LEU A 6 40.02 54.56 -9.21
N TYR A 7 40.42 53.94 -10.33
CA TYR A 7 39.55 53.09 -11.15
C TYR A 7 39.24 51.74 -10.47
N ILE A 8 40.20 51.16 -9.76
CA ILE A 8 40.00 49.93 -8.96
C ILE A 8 39.11 50.22 -7.74
N LEU A 9 39.23 51.40 -7.11
CA LEU A 9 38.38 51.78 -5.97
C LEU A 9 36.93 52.07 -6.40
N ILE A 10 36.71 52.69 -7.56
CA ILE A 10 35.35 52.97 -8.09
C ILE A 10 34.68 51.67 -8.60
N VAL A 11 35.44 50.75 -9.20
CA VAL A 11 34.94 49.43 -9.59
C VAL A 11 34.66 48.55 -8.36
N LEU A 12 35.48 48.59 -7.29
CA LEU A 12 35.19 47.90 -6.03
C LEU A 12 34.03 48.54 -5.24
N MET A 13 33.84 49.86 -5.31
CA MET A 13 32.67 50.54 -4.70
C MET A 13 31.37 50.30 -5.48
N MET A 14 31.43 50.15 -6.81
CA MET A 14 30.28 49.72 -7.63
C MET A 14 29.98 48.22 -7.51
N ILE A 15 31.00 47.36 -7.38
CA ILE A 15 30.81 45.94 -7.04
C ILE A 15 30.17 45.83 -5.64
N ARG A 16 30.51 46.71 -4.69
CA ARG A 16 29.79 46.81 -3.41
C ARG A 16 28.35 47.32 -3.54
N HIS A 17 28.03 48.21 -4.48
CA HIS A 17 26.66 48.75 -4.63
C HIS A 17 25.71 47.89 -5.48
N ILE A 18 26.23 46.91 -6.23
CA ILE A 18 25.40 45.91 -6.92
C ILE A 18 25.40 44.56 -6.17
N CYS A 19 26.41 44.26 -5.33
CA CYS A 19 26.42 43.10 -4.43
C CYS A 19 26.04 43.41 -2.97
N MET A 20 25.42 44.56 -2.68
CA MET A 20 24.81 44.84 -1.37
C MET A 20 23.36 45.30 -1.53
N ALA A 21 22.56 44.55 -2.30
CA ALA A 21 21.27 44.17 -1.74
C ALA A 21 21.60 43.08 -0.73
N GLN A 22 21.49 43.41 0.54
CA GLN A 22 21.63 42.47 1.65
C GLN A 22 20.90 41.18 1.26
N ALA A 23 21.65 40.10 1.06
CA ALA A 23 21.08 38.78 0.86
C ALA A 23 20.44 38.40 2.20
N ASP A 24 19.24 38.92 2.45
CA ASP A 24 18.39 38.43 3.50
C ASP A 24 18.31 36.93 3.33
N LYS A 25 18.70 36.18 4.37
CA LYS A 25 18.52 34.73 4.43
C LYS A 25 17.13 34.42 3.90
N VAL A 26 17.04 33.68 2.79
CA VAL A 26 15.77 33.17 2.28
C VAL A 26 15.15 32.37 3.42
N THR A 27 14.12 32.95 4.05
CA THR A 27 13.37 32.27 5.10
C THR A 27 12.32 31.45 4.37
N LEU A 28 12.53 30.13 4.33
CA LEU A 28 11.63 29.18 3.67
C LEU A 28 10.27 29.24 4.36
N LYS A 29 9.20 29.43 3.58
CA LYS A 29 7.82 29.31 4.06
C LYS A 29 7.42 27.83 4.09
N ALA A 30 6.30 27.50 4.75
CA ALA A 30 5.86 26.11 4.92
C ALA A 30 5.57 25.35 3.61
N ASP A 31 5.34 26.07 2.50
CA ASP A 31 5.15 25.58 1.13
C ASP A 31 6.47 25.53 0.31
N THR A 32 7.59 25.96 0.91
CA THR A 32 8.91 26.06 0.26
C THR A 32 9.79 24.85 0.63
N VAL A 33 9.23 23.66 0.49
CA VAL A 33 9.91 22.38 0.73
C VAL A 33 10.05 21.61 -0.59
N PRO A 34 11.05 20.71 -0.72
CA PRO A 34 11.13 19.82 -1.87
C PRO A 34 9.82 19.05 -2.03
N THR A 35 9.19 19.19 -3.20
CA THR A 35 7.93 18.48 -3.49
C THR A 35 8.17 16.99 -3.73
N PHE A 36 9.41 16.62 -4.09
CA PHE A 36 9.82 15.23 -4.30
C PHE A 36 11.12 14.94 -3.55
N PRO A 37 11.39 13.66 -3.22
CA PRO A 37 12.70 13.24 -2.78
C PRO A 37 13.77 13.59 -3.83
N ASP A 38 15.00 13.79 -3.36
CA ASP A 38 16.16 13.90 -4.23
C ASP A 38 16.27 12.65 -5.14
N PRO A 39 16.67 12.81 -6.40
CA PRO A 39 16.98 11.67 -7.27
C PRO A 39 18.01 10.73 -6.62
N PRO A 40 17.97 9.41 -6.95
CA PRO A 40 18.97 8.48 -6.46
C PRO A 40 20.37 8.92 -6.88
N VAL A 41 21.36 8.55 -6.07
CA VAL A 41 22.78 8.77 -6.41
C VAL A 41 23.06 8.17 -7.79
N GLU A 42 23.85 8.86 -8.61
CA GLU A 42 24.26 8.45 -9.97
C GLU A 42 23.12 8.36 -11.02
N PHE A 43 21.96 8.98 -10.78
CA PHE A 43 20.85 8.99 -11.76
C PHE A 43 21.22 9.54 -13.16
N ASN A 44 22.22 10.42 -13.22
CA ASN A 44 22.71 11.09 -14.43
C ASN A 44 24.04 10.49 -14.95
N VAL A 45 24.52 9.38 -14.37
CA VAL A 45 25.74 8.70 -14.79
C VAL A 45 25.42 7.68 -15.88
N GLN A 46 26.29 7.60 -16.89
CA GLN A 46 26.17 6.62 -17.96
C GLN A 46 26.32 5.19 -17.41
N ARG A 47 25.35 4.33 -17.73
CA ARG A 47 25.32 2.92 -17.35
C ARG A 47 25.64 2.01 -18.53
N ASN A 48 26.74 1.27 -18.46
CA ASN A 48 27.17 0.40 -19.57
C ASN A 48 26.27 -0.84 -19.79
N ASP A 49 25.40 -1.17 -18.83
CA ASP A 49 24.55 -2.35 -18.84
C ASP A 49 23.18 -2.13 -19.49
N ILE A 50 22.90 -0.93 -20.01
CA ILE A 50 21.62 -0.57 -20.63
C ILE A 50 21.78 -0.14 -22.09
N PRO A 51 20.75 -0.29 -22.94
CA PRO A 51 20.74 0.30 -24.27
C PRO A 51 20.79 1.83 -24.21
N HIS A 52 21.53 2.45 -25.13
CA HIS A 52 21.69 3.90 -25.21
C HIS A 52 21.02 4.49 -26.44
N GLY A 53 20.50 5.71 -26.28
CA GLY A 53 19.99 6.50 -27.39
C GLY A 53 21.11 7.04 -28.29
N LYS A 54 20.71 7.69 -29.38
CA LYS A 54 21.63 8.28 -30.36
C LYS A 54 21.40 9.78 -30.47
N MET A 55 22.46 10.54 -30.22
CA MET A 55 22.50 11.99 -30.48
C MET A 55 22.91 12.26 -31.93
N THR A 56 22.26 13.22 -32.59
CA THR A 56 22.61 13.66 -33.95
C THR A 56 22.45 15.17 -34.06
N VAL A 57 23.49 15.85 -34.54
CA VAL A 57 23.42 17.28 -34.89
C VAL A 57 22.84 17.40 -36.30
N VAL A 58 21.83 18.24 -36.46
CA VAL A 58 21.18 18.49 -37.74
C VAL A 58 21.13 19.99 -38.04
N GLN A 59 21.11 20.32 -39.33
CA GLN A 59 20.98 21.68 -39.81
C GLN A 59 19.65 21.87 -40.54
N TYR A 60 19.00 23.00 -40.29
CA TYR A 60 17.75 23.38 -40.95
C TYR A 60 17.84 24.82 -41.44
N LEU A 61 17.06 25.15 -42.47
CA LEU A 61 16.89 26.52 -42.92
C LEU A 61 15.72 27.13 -42.15
N SER A 62 16.01 28.08 -41.25
CA SER A 62 14.97 28.89 -40.61
C SER A 62 14.43 29.88 -41.63
N LYS A 63 13.18 29.68 -42.07
CA LYS A 63 12.54 30.62 -43.00
C LYS A 63 12.17 31.91 -42.30
N THR A 64 11.83 31.83 -41.01
CA THR A 64 11.54 32.99 -40.17
C THR A 64 12.75 33.91 -40.04
N LEU A 65 13.95 33.34 -39.86
CA LEU A 65 15.17 34.11 -39.62
C LEU A 65 16.01 34.34 -40.89
N GLY A 66 15.65 33.70 -42.01
CA GLY A 66 16.37 33.79 -43.28
C GLY A 66 17.78 33.20 -43.26
N LYS A 67 18.07 32.27 -42.34
CA LYS A 67 19.43 31.72 -42.12
C LYS A 67 19.43 30.24 -41.77
N ARG A 68 20.56 29.58 -42.04
CA ARG A 68 20.78 28.18 -41.67
C ARG A 68 21.21 28.08 -40.21
N ARG A 69 20.52 27.22 -39.45
CA ARG A 69 20.73 27.01 -38.02
C ARG A 69 20.92 25.54 -37.72
N GLU A 70 21.41 25.24 -36.53
CA GLU A 70 21.66 23.88 -36.06
C GLU A 70 20.98 23.61 -34.72
N LEU A 71 20.70 22.33 -34.48
CA LEU A 71 20.16 21.79 -33.25
C LEU A 71 20.64 20.35 -33.08
N SER A 72 20.57 19.83 -31.85
CA SER A 72 20.77 18.39 -31.60
C SER A 72 19.44 17.66 -31.41
N VAL A 73 19.37 16.44 -31.93
CA VAL A 73 18.25 15.51 -31.75
C VAL A 73 18.77 14.24 -31.13
N TYR A 74 18.19 13.87 -29.99
CA TYR A 74 18.33 12.55 -29.39
C TYR A 74 17.18 11.66 -29.84
N THR A 75 17.53 10.46 -30.30
CA THR A 75 16.58 9.37 -30.56
C THR A 75 16.74 8.28 -29.50
N PRO A 76 15.65 7.73 -28.95
CA PRO A 76 15.73 6.79 -27.84
C PRO A 76 16.31 5.44 -28.30
N PRO A 77 16.81 4.60 -27.36
CA PRO A 77 17.26 3.26 -27.69
C PRO A 77 16.18 2.47 -28.45
N GLY A 78 16.57 1.83 -29.56
CA GLY A 78 15.63 1.09 -30.41
C GLY A 78 14.68 1.97 -31.25
N TYR A 79 15.04 3.23 -31.50
CA TYR A 79 14.29 4.10 -32.41
C TYR A 79 14.10 3.48 -33.81
N THR A 80 12.86 3.52 -34.32
CA THR A 80 12.50 3.07 -35.68
C THR A 80 11.54 4.05 -36.33
N ALA A 81 11.55 4.16 -37.66
CA ALA A 81 10.62 5.02 -38.39
C ALA A 81 9.16 4.51 -38.35
N ASP A 82 8.95 3.24 -38.03
CA ASP A 82 7.62 2.59 -37.99
C ASP A 82 6.84 2.88 -36.70
N ARG A 83 7.54 3.28 -35.63
CA ARG A 83 6.93 3.69 -34.35
C ARG A 83 6.95 5.20 -34.25
N ARG A 84 5.86 5.81 -33.76
CA ARG A 84 5.76 7.25 -33.49
C ARG A 84 6.12 7.55 -32.03
N TYR A 85 6.81 8.67 -31.77
CA TYR A 85 7.36 9.03 -30.46
C TYR A 85 6.91 10.44 -30.02
N PRO A 86 6.67 10.66 -28.71
CA PRO A 86 6.51 12.01 -28.18
C PRO A 86 7.83 12.80 -28.26
N VAL A 87 7.73 14.13 -28.20
CA VAL A 87 8.87 15.04 -28.37
C VAL A 87 9.01 16.02 -27.22
N LEU A 88 10.16 16.00 -26.55
CA LEU A 88 10.56 16.95 -25.53
C LEU A 88 11.55 17.97 -26.10
N TYR A 89 11.19 19.25 -26.07
CA TYR A 89 12.08 20.36 -26.44
C TYR A 89 12.75 20.92 -25.18
N LEU A 90 14.09 20.94 -25.16
CA LEU A 90 14.90 21.38 -24.02
C LEU A 90 15.71 22.64 -24.34
N LEU A 91 15.30 23.77 -23.74
CA LEU A 91 15.86 25.09 -24.01
C LEU A 91 17.04 25.40 -23.08
N HIS A 92 18.15 25.88 -23.64
CA HIS A 92 19.38 26.17 -22.92
C HIS A 92 19.37 27.58 -22.30
N GLY A 93 20.28 27.81 -21.35
CA GLY A 93 20.48 29.08 -20.67
C GLY A 93 21.18 30.15 -21.53
N VAL A 94 21.28 31.36 -20.97
CA VAL A 94 21.93 32.48 -21.66
C VAL A 94 23.41 32.20 -21.85
N GLY A 95 23.90 32.45 -23.06
CA GLY A 95 25.31 32.32 -23.39
C GLY A 95 25.79 30.89 -23.62
N ALA A 96 24.85 29.96 -23.82
CA ALA A 96 25.10 28.57 -24.16
C ALA A 96 24.57 28.25 -25.57
N ASP A 97 24.60 26.97 -25.94
CA ASP A 97 24.05 26.44 -27.18
C ASP A 97 23.38 25.07 -26.96
N TYR A 98 23.01 24.39 -28.04
CA TYR A 98 22.30 23.11 -28.03
C TYR A 98 23.01 21.98 -27.26
N ARG A 99 24.27 22.14 -26.85
CA ARG A 99 25.04 21.11 -26.11
C ARG A 99 24.93 21.22 -24.60
N GLN A 100 24.39 22.32 -24.05
CA GLN A 100 24.42 22.54 -22.60
C GLN A 100 23.74 21.42 -21.81
N TRP A 101 22.58 20.96 -22.29
CA TRP A 101 21.81 19.90 -21.64
C TRP A 101 22.56 18.56 -21.59
N THR A 102 23.31 18.23 -22.64
CA THR A 102 24.07 16.97 -22.71
C THR A 102 25.41 17.09 -21.97
N GLU A 103 26.13 18.18 -22.13
CA GLU A 103 27.46 18.33 -21.53
C GLU A 103 27.41 18.61 -20.03
N TRP A 104 26.43 19.39 -19.54
CA TRP A 104 26.39 19.84 -18.15
C TRP A 104 25.40 19.05 -17.30
N CYS A 105 24.25 18.69 -17.88
CA CYS A 105 23.16 18.03 -17.17
C CYS A 105 23.04 16.53 -17.52
N GLN A 106 23.88 16.03 -18.45
CA GLN A 106 23.89 14.62 -18.87
C GLN A 106 22.48 14.12 -19.25
N ALA A 107 21.72 14.96 -19.96
CA ALA A 107 20.30 14.73 -20.23
C ALA A 107 20.00 13.40 -20.95
N ASP A 108 20.90 12.97 -21.82
CA ASP A 108 20.89 11.67 -22.50
C ASP A 108 21.02 10.51 -21.52
N ASN A 109 21.96 10.57 -20.57
CA ASN A 109 22.11 9.55 -19.53
C ASN A 109 20.88 9.50 -18.61
N VAL A 110 20.36 10.66 -18.21
CA VAL A 110 19.15 10.75 -17.38
C VAL A 110 17.98 10.04 -18.06
N VAL A 111 17.76 10.31 -19.35
CA VAL A 111 16.64 9.73 -20.09
C VAL A 111 16.87 8.26 -20.43
N ASP A 112 18.07 7.85 -20.82
CA ASP A 112 18.41 6.42 -21.01
C ASP A 112 18.14 5.62 -19.73
N ASN A 113 18.61 6.12 -18.59
CA ASN A 113 18.40 5.49 -17.28
C ASN A 113 16.90 5.39 -16.93
N LEU A 114 16.12 6.43 -17.19
CA LEU A 114 14.67 6.43 -16.96
C LEU A 114 13.92 5.47 -17.89
N ILE A 115 14.30 5.41 -19.17
CA ILE A 115 13.71 4.49 -20.15
C ILE A 115 14.03 3.04 -19.77
N ALA A 116 15.29 2.74 -19.45
CA ALA A 116 15.71 1.40 -19.06
C ALA A 116 15.05 0.93 -17.76
N ALA A 117 14.80 1.85 -16.83
CA ALA A 117 14.07 1.58 -15.59
C ALA A 117 12.54 1.49 -15.77
N GLY A 118 12.00 1.68 -16.99
CA GLY A 118 10.56 1.71 -17.25
C GLY A 118 9.84 2.92 -16.64
N LYS A 119 10.58 3.94 -16.18
CA LYS A 119 10.06 5.16 -15.53
C LYS A 119 9.69 6.26 -16.53
N MET A 120 10.10 6.11 -17.79
CA MET A 120 9.74 7.01 -18.88
C MET A 120 9.54 6.19 -20.16
N GLN A 121 8.57 6.56 -21.00
CA GLN A 121 8.44 5.95 -22.32
C GLN A 121 9.52 6.48 -23.28
N PRO A 122 9.90 5.72 -24.32
CA PRO A 122 10.81 6.20 -25.36
C PRO A 122 10.36 7.55 -25.93
N VAL A 123 11.26 8.53 -25.92
CA VAL A 123 11.01 9.94 -26.28
C VAL A 123 12.10 10.46 -27.21
N ILE A 124 11.74 11.37 -28.12
CA ILE A 124 12.71 12.17 -28.88
C ILE A 124 12.99 13.44 -28.09
N MET A 125 14.26 13.77 -27.85
CA MET A 125 14.62 15.07 -27.29
C MET A 125 15.21 15.98 -28.36
N VAL A 126 14.80 17.24 -28.36
CA VAL A 126 15.28 18.27 -29.28
C VAL A 126 15.93 19.37 -28.46
N PHE A 127 17.19 19.65 -28.77
CA PHE A 127 17.98 20.70 -28.13
C PHE A 127 18.20 21.81 -29.15
N PRO A 128 17.30 22.79 -29.25
CA PRO A 128 17.44 23.89 -30.19
C PRO A 128 18.48 24.90 -29.71
N ASN A 129 19.11 25.59 -30.65
CA ASN A 129 19.84 26.81 -30.33
C ASN A 129 18.83 27.95 -30.05
N CYS A 130 18.77 28.39 -28.81
CA CYS A 130 17.78 29.33 -28.28
C CYS A 130 18.13 30.80 -28.57
N ASP A 131 19.36 31.07 -29.00
CA ASP A 131 19.80 32.40 -29.42
C ASP A 131 19.69 32.54 -30.94
N THR A 132 18.66 33.23 -31.43
CA THR A 132 18.43 33.39 -32.87
C THR A 132 19.49 34.20 -33.58
N ARG A 133 20.46 34.80 -32.89
CA ARG A 133 21.61 35.44 -33.56
C ARG A 133 22.53 34.39 -34.18
N LEU A 134 22.67 33.23 -33.51
CA LEU A 134 23.56 32.16 -33.91
C LEU A 134 23.08 31.41 -35.17
N THR A 135 24.06 31.09 -36.01
CA THR A 135 23.99 30.40 -37.29
C THR A 135 24.96 29.21 -37.29
N VAL A 136 24.95 28.38 -38.34
CA VAL A 136 25.90 27.26 -38.47
C VAL A 136 27.38 27.66 -38.60
N THR A 137 27.66 28.95 -38.84
CA THR A 137 29.04 29.46 -38.95
C THR A 137 29.57 30.03 -37.63
N ASP A 138 28.71 30.13 -36.61
CA ASP A 138 29.05 30.71 -35.32
C ASP A 138 29.66 29.65 -34.39
N THR A 139 30.77 29.97 -33.72
CA THR A 139 31.46 29.03 -32.81
C THR A 139 30.86 29.05 -31.41
N ALA A 140 31.10 28.02 -30.60
CA ALA A 140 30.70 27.95 -29.18
C ALA A 140 31.01 29.23 -28.38
N ALA A 141 32.15 29.88 -28.67
CA ALA A 141 32.59 31.10 -28.00
C ALA A 141 31.72 32.32 -28.33
N SER A 142 31.10 32.37 -29.51
CA SER A 142 30.22 33.46 -29.94
C SER A 142 28.91 33.52 -29.14
N SER A 143 28.47 32.41 -28.53
CA SER A 143 27.30 32.38 -27.65
C SER A 143 27.55 33.14 -26.34
N ARG A 144 28.79 33.11 -25.81
CA ARG A 144 29.14 33.66 -24.48
C ARG A 144 29.05 35.19 -24.38
N SER A 145 28.90 35.91 -25.49
CA SER A 145 28.81 37.38 -25.52
C SER A 145 27.42 37.94 -25.17
N GLY A 146 26.41 37.09 -24.95
CA GLY A 146 25.00 37.46 -24.86
C GLY A 146 24.58 38.52 -23.82
N ARG A 147 25.50 39.00 -22.96
CA ARG A 147 25.26 40.15 -22.07
C ARG A 147 25.61 41.51 -22.68
N ALA A 148 26.47 41.57 -23.70
CA ALA A 148 26.92 42.83 -24.29
C ALA A 148 25.91 43.41 -25.30
N ASP A 149 25.21 42.54 -26.05
CA ASP A 149 24.31 42.92 -27.17
C ASP A 149 22.82 42.69 -26.86
N GLY A 150 22.44 42.58 -25.59
CA GLY A 150 21.05 42.34 -25.15
C GLY A 150 20.52 40.91 -25.38
N PHE A 151 19.25 40.70 -24.99
CA PHE A 151 18.56 39.39 -24.99
C PHE A 151 17.56 39.20 -26.15
N GLU A 152 17.56 40.09 -27.15
CA GLU A 152 16.57 40.08 -28.24
C GLU A 152 16.48 38.72 -28.96
N GLY A 153 17.62 38.03 -29.13
CA GLY A 153 17.69 36.73 -29.78
C GLY A 153 17.01 35.58 -29.03
N TYR A 154 16.65 35.76 -27.75
CA TYR A 154 15.95 34.77 -26.94
C TYR A 154 14.43 35.05 -26.85
N GLY A 155 13.95 36.16 -27.42
CA GLY A 155 12.56 36.58 -27.34
C GLY A 155 11.69 36.07 -28.48
N LYS A 156 10.83 36.95 -29.01
CA LYS A 156 9.84 36.62 -30.05
C LYS A 156 10.44 35.95 -31.29
N SER A 157 11.66 36.32 -31.69
CA SER A 157 12.34 35.68 -32.83
C SER A 157 12.56 34.19 -32.62
N PHE A 158 12.91 33.76 -31.40
CA PHE A 158 13.08 32.34 -31.09
C PHE A 158 11.75 31.61 -31.01
N GLU A 159 10.73 32.26 -30.41
CA GLU A 159 9.36 31.72 -30.40
C GLU A 159 8.88 31.41 -31.82
N GLU A 160 9.04 32.35 -32.75
CA GLU A 160 8.64 32.15 -34.14
C GLU A 160 9.45 31.06 -34.83
N ASP A 161 10.77 31.02 -34.63
CA ASP A 161 11.62 29.97 -35.20
C ASP A 161 11.27 28.58 -34.63
N LEU A 162 11.01 28.47 -33.32
CA LEU A 162 10.60 27.23 -32.68
C LEU A 162 9.28 26.70 -33.25
N VAL A 163 8.25 27.55 -33.32
CA VAL A 163 6.89 27.16 -33.71
C VAL A 163 6.76 26.99 -35.23
N LYS A 164 7.39 27.86 -36.03
CA LYS A 164 7.20 27.90 -37.49
C LYS A 164 8.25 27.11 -38.28
N ASP A 165 9.43 26.88 -37.73
CA ASP A 165 10.53 26.21 -38.45
C ASP A 165 11.02 24.93 -37.76
N ILE A 166 11.36 24.98 -36.46
CA ILE A 166 11.95 23.83 -35.74
C ILE A 166 10.94 22.69 -35.57
N ILE A 167 9.74 22.95 -35.02
CA ILE A 167 8.71 21.92 -34.84
C ILE A 167 8.34 21.25 -36.18
N PRO A 168 8.02 21.99 -37.25
CA PRO A 168 7.76 21.40 -38.56
C PRO A 168 8.94 20.63 -39.15
N TYR A 169 10.18 21.07 -38.91
CA TYR A 169 11.36 20.32 -39.34
C TYR A 169 11.44 18.97 -38.61
N ILE A 170 11.26 18.95 -37.29
CA ILE A 170 11.30 17.72 -36.50
C ILE A 170 10.17 16.76 -36.89
N ASP A 171 8.93 17.25 -37.02
CA ASP A 171 7.78 16.43 -37.40
C ASP A 171 7.86 15.85 -38.82
N SER A 172 8.65 16.45 -39.72
CA SER A 172 8.84 15.96 -41.09
C SER A 172 10.04 15.01 -41.26
N HIS A 173 11.02 15.05 -40.36
CA HIS A 173 12.26 14.27 -40.47
C HIS A 173 12.37 13.13 -39.45
N TYR A 174 11.57 13.16 -38.39
CA TYR A 174 11.54 12.15 -37.35
C TYR A 174 10.12 11.60 -37.17
N SER A 175 10.03 10.39 -36.63
CA SER A 175 8.75 9.71 -36.43
C SER A 175 8.06 10.23 -35.17
N THR A 176 7.43 11.39 -35.25
CA THR A 176 6.83 12.06 -34.10
C THR A 176 5.33 11.85 -33.99
N ILE A 177 4.79 11.92 -32.78
CA ILE A 177 3.36 12.16 -32.55
C ILE A 177 3.19 13.69 -32.48
N SER A 178 2.63 14.29 -33.53
CA SER A 178 2.66 15.73 -33.76
C SER A 178 1.58 16.53 -33.01
N ASP A 179 0.73 15.87 -32.22
CA ASP A 179 -0.28 16.55 -31.41
C ASP A 179 0.33 17.22 -30.15
N ARG A 180 -0.46 18.07 -29.50
CA ARG A 180 -0.03 18.77 -28.28
C ARG A 180 0.18 17.86 -27.08
N GLU A 181 -0.59 16.77 -26.98
CA GLU A 181 -0.58 15.84 -25.83
C GLU A 181 0.71 15.01 -25.79
N HIS A 182 1.47 15.02 -26.89
CA HIS A 182 2.76 14.35 -27.03
C HIS A 182 3.91 15.34 -27.27
N ARG A 183 3.69 16.62 -26.95
CA ARG A 183 4.73 17.67 -27.03
C ARG A 183 4.94 18.39 -25.69
N ALA A 184 6.19 18.41 -25.24
CA ALA A 184 6.62 19.07 -24.01
C ALA A 184 7.69 20.13 -24.30
N LEU A 185 7.66 21.22 -23.54
CA LEU A 185 8.66 22.30 -23.60
C LEU A 185 9.21 22.55 -22.20
N ALA A 186 10.51 22.43 -22.02
CA ALA A 186 11.15 22.78 -20.76
C ALA A 186 12.52 23.43 -20.97
N GLY A 187 13.04 24.09 -19.94
CA GLY A 187 14.34 24.76 -20.06
C GLY A 187 14.91 25.23 -18.73
N LEU A 188 16.19 25.57 -18.77
CA LEU A 188 16.95 26.06 -17.62
C LEU A 188 17.31 27.54 -17.76
N SER A 189 17.36 28.29 -16.66
CA SER A 189 17.79 29.70 -16.65
C SER A 189 16.98 30.56 -17.64
N MET A 190 17.64 31.22 -18.60
CA MET A 190 17.01 31.89 -19.75
C MET A 190 16.03 30.97 -20.51
N GLY A 191 16.43 29.74 -20.79
CA GLY A 191 15.59 28.74 -21.45
C GLY A 191 14.37 28.35 -20.62
N GLY A 192 14.46 28.41 -19.28
CA GLY A 192 13.31 28.23 -18.39
C GLY A 192 12.31 29.36 -18.54
N GLY A 193 12.80 30.60 -18.61
CA GLY A 193 11.99 31.79 -18.93
C GLY A 193 11.32 31.69 -20.31
N GLN A 194 12.08 31.28 -21.34
CA GLN A 194 11.54 31.02 -22.68
C GLN A 194 10.45 29.95 -22.67
N SER A 195 10.67 28.86 -21.93
CA SER A 195 9.72 27.74 -21.87
C SER A 195 8.38 28.19 -21.30
N LEU A 196 8.39 29.00 -20.24
CA LEU A 196 7.17 29.56 -19.66
C LEU A 196 6.51 30.56 -20.62
N ASN A 197 7.28 31.50 -21.18
CA ASN A 197 6.76 32.55 -22.06
C ASN A 197 6.19 32.00 -23.37
N ILE A 198 6.77 30.95 -23.94
CA ILE A 198 6.31 30.33 -25.18
C ILE A 198 5.21 29.31 -24.87
N GLY A 199 5.45 28.40 -23.93
CA GLY A 199 4.56 27.28 -23.64
C GLY A 199 3.18 27.72 -23.16
N LEU A 200 3.10 28.75 -22.33
CA LEU A 200 1.83 29.28 -21.81
C LEU A 200 1.05 30.12 -22.84
N TYR A 201 1.72 30.59 -23.90
CA TYR A 201 1.10 31.30 -25.03
C TYR A 201 0.71 30.36 -26.16
N HIS A 202 1.31 29.18 -26.24
CA HIS A 202 1.11 28.18 -27.29
C HIS A 202 0.48 26.89 -26.75
N LEU A 203 -0.62 27.03 -26.01
CA LEU A 203 -1.36 25.91 -25.41
C LEU A 203 -1.95 24.95 -26.44
N GLU A 204 -2.14 25.39 -27.68
CA GLU A 204 -2.50 24.56 -28.83
C GLU A 204 -1.37 23.65 -29.29
N THR A 205 -0.13 23.97 -28.93
CA THR A 205 1.09 23.27 -29.38
C THR A 205 1.70 22.40 -28.29
N PHE A 206 1.66 22.83 -27.03
CA PHE A 206 2.29 22.15 -25.89
C PHE A 206 1.28 21.77 -24.81
N ALA A 207 1.44 20.58 -24.23
CA ALA A 207 0.66 20.12 -23.08
C ALA A 207 1.46 20.12 -21.77
N TYR A 208 2.79 20.10 -21.84
CA TYR A 208 3.66 20.09 -20.67
C TYR A 208 4.65 21.24 -20.79
N VAL A 209 4.73 22.07 -19.74
CA VAL A 209 5.61 23.25 -19.70
C VAL A 209 6.42 23.22 -18.42
N GLY A 210 7.76 23.33 -18.51
CA GLY A 210 8.65 23.31 -17.36
C GLY A 210 9.68 24.45 -17.36
N GLY A 211 9.80 25.15 -16.24
CA GLY A 211 10.81 26.19 -16.03
C GLY A 211 11.70 25.87 -14.84
N PHE A 212 13.00 25.69 -15.07
CA PHE A 212 14.00 25.42 -14.04
C PHE A 212 14.90 26.64 -13.85
N SER A 213 14.99 27.17 -12.62
CA SER A 213 15.74 28.40 -12.32
C SER A 213 15.40 29.55 -13.28
N SER A 214 14.12 29.77 -13.58
CA SER A 214 13.70 30.57 -14.74
C SER A 214 14.11 32.05 -14.63
N ALA A 215 14.78 32.57 -15.66
CA ALA A 215 15.11 33.99 -15.78
C ALA A 215 13.92 34.80 -16.37
N PRO A 216 13.76 36.08 -16.02
CA PRO A 216 12.55 36.84 -16.35
C PRO A 216 12.59 37.59 -17.71
N ASN A 217 13.49 37.27 -18.65
CA ASN A 217 14.00 38.25 -19.62
C ASN A 217 13.76 37.98 -21.13
N THR A 218 12.70 37.28 -21.55
CA THR A 218 12.45 37.07 -23.00
C THR A 218 11.23 37.79 -23.59
N ASN A 219 10.41 38.42 -22.75
CA ASN A 219 9.44 39.45 -23.16
C ASN A 219 9.59 40.66 -22.22
N LYS A 220 9.22 41.87 -22.68
CA LYS A 220 9.00 42.98 -21.75
C LYS A 220 7.93 42.52 -20.76
N PHE A 221 8.31 42.27 -19.51
CA PHE A 221 7.39 42.64 -18.45
C PHE A 221 6.23 41.67 -18.24
N GLY A 222 5.05 41.89 -18.79
CA GLY A 222 3.86 41.59 -18.00
C GLY A 222 3.61 40.09 -17.75
N GLY A 223 3.38 39.67 -16.52
CA GLY A 223 2.37 40.28 -15.65
C GLY A 223 2.73 40.45 -14.19
N MET A 224 3.96 40.86 -13.87
CA MET A 224 4.23 41.40 -12.52
C MET A 224 4.61 42.88 -12.49
N TYR A 225 4.97 43.49 -13.64
CA TYR A 225 5.35 44.91 -13.72
C TYR A 225 4.99 45.58 -15.07
N THR A 226 4.08 45.01 -15.89
CA THR A 226 3.69 45.51 -17.22
C THR A 226 2.32 44.94 -17.65
N ASP A 227 1.65 45.54 -18.66
CA ASP A 227 0.30 45.21 -19.17
C ASP A 227 0.12 43.85 -19.89
N VAL A 228 1.14 42.98 -19.90
CA VAL A 228 1.05 41.62 -20.47
C VAL A 228 0.65 40.64 -19.35
N GLU A 229 -0.12 39.58 -19.62
CA GLU A 229 -0.45 38.58 -18.58
C GLU A 229 0.54 37.41 -18.60
N PHE A 230 0.97 36.93 -17.41
CA PHE A 230 1.82 35.74 -17.28
C PHE A 230 1.15 34.48 -17.86
N ILE A 231 -0.19 34.41 -17.79
CA ILE A 231 -1.01 33.39 -18.45
C ILE A 231 -2.13 34.10 -19.23
N PRO A 232 -2.01 34.22 -20.57
CA PRO A 232 -2.97 34.95 -21.40
C PRO A 232 -4.40 34.40 -21.38
N ASP A 233 -4.52 33.07 -21.38
CA ASP A 233 -5.80 32.38 -21.34
C ASP A 233 -5.81 31.39 -20.18
N ARG A 234 -6.20 31.90 -19.01
CA ARG A 234 -6.25 31.11 -17.76
C ARG A 234 -7.22 29.94 -17.85
N LYS A 235 -8.30 30.08 -18.62
CA LYS A 235 -9.29 29.01 -18.79
C LYS A 235 -8.69 27.89 -19.63
N ALA A 236 -8.13 28.23 -20.79
CA ALA A 236 -7.47 27.24 -21.63
C ALA A 236 -6.28 26.60 -20.92
N ALA A 237 -5.50 27.35 -20.14
CA ALA A 237 -4.38 26.79 -19.38
C ALA A 237 -4.85 25.71 -18.39
N ARG A 238 -5.91 25.95 -17.61
CA ARG A 238 -6.48 24.95 -16.69
C ARG A 238 -7.05 23.73 -17.41
N GLU A 239 -7.66 23.92 -18.59
CA GLU A 239 -8.30 22.84 -19.35
C GLU A 239 -7.30 22.01 -20.15
N LYS A 240 -6.24 22.64 -20.66
CA LYS A 240 -5.35 22.04 -21.66
C LYS A 240 -4.00 21.63 -21.09
N LEU A 241 -3.42 22.33 -20.12
CA LEU A 241 -2.13 21.92 -19.55
C LEU A 241 -2.28 20.60 -18.79
N LYS A 242 -1.38 19.66 -19.08
CA LYS A 242 -1.22 18.40 -18.34
C LYS A 242 -0.23 18.55 -17.20
N LEU A 243 0.79 19.38 -17.39
CA LEU A 243 1.76 19.72 -16.36
C LEU A 243 2.29 21.13 -16.57
N LEU A 244 2.29 21.91 -15.49
CA LEU A 244 3.07 23.13 -15.35
C LEU A 244 4.07 22.93 -14.22
N TRP A 245 5.36 23.03 -14.51
CA TRP A 245 6.44 22.80 -13.55
C TRP A 245 7.25 24.07 -13.32
N ILE A 246 7.39 24.46 -12.06
CA ILE A 246 8.27 25.53 -11.61
C ILE A 246 9.28 24.92 -10.64
N GLY A 247 10.56 24.94 -11.01
CA GLY A 247 11.67 24.39 -10.21
C GLY A 247 12.71 25.46 -9.90
N CYS A 248 13.16 25.57 -8.64
CA CYS A 248 14.28 26.44 -8.29
C CYS A 248 14.91 26.05 -6.94
N GLY A 249 16.22 25.89 -6.90
CA GLY A 249 16.97 25.68 -5.66
C GLY A 249 16.95 26.89 -4.73
N ASN A 250 16.90 26.66 -3.42
CA ASN A 250 16.77 27.75 -2.44
C ASN A 250 18.03 28.61 -2.26
N LYS A 251 19.17 28.20 -2.84
CA LYS A 251 20.41 29.00 -2.90
C LYS A 251 20.58 29.69 -4.25
N ASP A 252 19.64 29.51 -5.18
CA ASP A 252 19.66 30.16 -6.48
C ASP A 252 19.35 31.67 -6.35
N GLY A 253 20.15 32.50 -7.01
CA GLY A 253 19.94 33.95 -7.05
C GLY A 253 18.62 34.37 -7.73
N LEU A 254 17.99 33.48 -8.50
CA LEU A 254 16.69 33.67 -9.13
C LEU A 254 15.52 33.11 -8.30
N PHE A 255 15.78 32.56 -7.11
CA PHE A 255 14.76 31.91 -6.28
C PHE A 255 13.51 32.79 -6.06
N ARG A 256 13.70 34.07 -5.73
CA ARG A 256 12.58 35.01 -5.51
C ARG A 256 11.70 35.23 -6.73
N ILE A 257 12.20 34.99 -7.94
CA ILE A 257 11.44 35.10 -9.18
C ILE A 257 10.54 33.88 -9.32
N SER A 258 11.10 32.68 -9.17
CA SER A 258 10.36 31.43 -9.20
C SER A 258 9.33 31.35 -8.07
N GLU A 259 9.68 31.82 -6.87
CA GLU A 259 8.77 31.90 -5.71
C GLU A 259 7.58 32.83 -6.00
N LYS A 260 7.82 33.99 -6.62
CA LYS A 260 6.75 34.91 -7.02
C LYS A 260 5.83 34.32 -8.10
N ALA A 261 6.40 33.57 -9.06
CA ALA A 261 5.60 32.85 -10.05
C ALA A 261 4.71 31.80 -9.37
N HIS A 262 5.26 30.99 -8.46
CA HIS A 262 4.50 30.04 -7.65
C HIS A 262 3.36 30.72 -6.87
N GLN A 263 3.66 31.83 -6.17
CA GLN A 263 2.66 32.59 -5.42
C GLN A 263 1.53 33.10 -6.30
N TYR A 264 1.85 33.69 -7.46
CA TYR A 264 0.85 34.11 -8.43
C TYR A 264 -0.03 32.94 -8.91
N LEU A 265 0.58 31.79 -9.23
CA LEU A 265 -0.15 30.60 -9.66
C LEU A 265 -1.08 30.06 -8.57
N ASN A 266 -0.66 30.08 -7.30
CA ASN A 266 -1.51 29.75 -6.15
C ASN A 266 -2.69 30.73 -6.00
N GLU A 267 -2.43 32.05 -6.07
CA GLU A 267 -3.45 33.09 -5.94
C GLU A 267 -4.57 32.94 -6.97
N ILE A 268 -4.22 32.56 -8.20
CA ILE A 268 -5.20 32.32 -9.27
C ILE A 268 -5.71 30.87 -9.29
N GLY A 269 -5.30 29.99 -8.37
CA GLY A 269 -5.72 28.60 -8.35
C GLY A 269 -5.37 27.84 -9.64
N MET A 270 -4.17 28.02 -10.17
CA MET A 270 -3.64 27.27 -11.31
C MET A 270 -2.94 25.99 -10.81
N PRO A 271 -3.36 24.78 -11.22
CA PRO A 271 -2.63 23.56 -10.89
C PRO A 271 -1.21 23.59 -11.45
N HIS A 272 -0.22 23.41 -10.58
CA HIS A 272 1.18 23.37 -10.98
C HIS A 272 2.02 22.64 -9.93
N VAL A 273 3.21 22.21 -10.34
CA VAL A 273 4.24 21.68 -9.45
C VAL A 273 5.20 22.80 -9.09
N TRP A 274 5.48 22.93 -7.78
CA TRP A 274 6.51 23.80 -7.24
C TRP A 274 7.58 22.96 -6.56
N ASN A 275 8.77 22.86 -7.14
CA ASN A 275 9.84 22.04 -6.60
C ASN A 275 11.02 22.91 -6.16
N VAL A 276 11.33 22.89 -4.86
CA VAL A 276 12.46 23.65 -4.29
C VAL A 276 13.47 22.70 -3.69
N ASP A 277 14.65 22.61 -4.27
CA ASP A 277 15.75 21.85 -3.69
C ASP A 277 16.74 22.74 -2.92
N THR A 278 17.85 22.18 -2.47
CA THR A 278 18.86 22.90 -1.67
C THR A 278 20.07 23.40 -2.46
N ASN A 279 20.00 23.37 -3.79
CA ASN A 279 21.11 23.69 -4.70
C ASN A 279 21.06 25.15 -5.17
N GLY A 280 22.11 25.57 -5.89
CA GLY A 280 22.26 26.92 -6.42
C GLY A 280 21.84 27.03 -7.88
N HIS A 281 22.30 28.10 -8.55
CA HIS A 281 22.11 28.28 -9.98
C HIS A 281 23.13 27.44 -10.77
N ASP A 282 22.99 26.11 -10.71
CA ASP A 282 23.98 25.15 -11.19
C ASP A 282 23.36 23.92 -11.85
N ASN A 283 24.21 23.05 -12.40
CA ASN A 283 23.79 21.86 -13.14
C ASN A 283 23.09 20.81 -12.26
N THR A 284 23.36 20.78 -10.95
CA THR A 284 22.73 19.83 -10.03
C THR A 284 21.26 20.17 -9.81
N GLU A 285 20.90 21.46 -9.78
CA GLU A 285 19.49 21.86 -9.77
C GLU A 285 18.79 21.45 -11.08
N TRP A 286 19.45 21.65 -12.22
CA TRP A 286 18.82 21.44 -13.53
C TRP A 286 18.66 19.96 -13.91
N ASP A 287 19.65 19.11 -13.65
CA ASP A 287 19.55 17.68 -13.94
C ASP A 287 18.56 16.96 -13.01
N ARG A 288 18.46 17.36 -11.73
CA ARG A 288 17.46 16.85 -10.79
C ARG A 288 16.04 17.23 -11.22
N ASN A 289 15.82 18.48 -11.60
CA ASN A 289 14.52 18.89 -12.12
C ASN A 289 14.20 18.19 -13.44
N LEU A 290 15.17 17.98 -14.34
CA LEU A 290 14.97 17.17 -15.54
C LEU A 290 14.55 15.74 -15.18
N TYR A 291 15.25 15.07 -14.26
CA TYR A 291 14.91 13.72 -13.82
C TYR A 291 13.47 13.63 -13.30
N LEU A 292 13.06 14.56 -12.45
CA LEU A 292 11.73 14.57 -11.86
C LEU A 292 10.64 14.96 -12.87
N PHE A 293 10.91 15.93 -13.74
CA PHE A 293 9.99 16.39 -14.79
C PHE A 293 9.79 15.32 -15.87
N ALA A 294 10.87 14.66 -16.33
CA ALA A 294 10.84 13.66 -17.39
C ALA A 294 9.95 12.45 -17.04
N GLN A 295 9.93 12.05 -15.77
CA GLN A 295 9.02 11.00 -15.27
C GLN A 295 7.55 11.40 -15.28
N ARG A 296 7.24 12.69 -15.48
CA ARG A 296 5.90 13.26 -15.35
C ARG A 296 5.33 13.83 -16.63
N ILE A 297 6.11 13.83 -17.70
CA ILE A 297 5.65 14.21 -19.03
C ILE A 297 5.35 12.97 -19.85
N PHE A 298 4.36 13.09 -20.73
CA PHE A 298 3.89 11.96 -21.52
C PHE A 298 3.58 10.72 -20.68
N ILE A 299 3.28 10.91 -19.38
CA ILE A 299 2.57 9.89 -18.64
C ILE A 299 1.34 9.65 -19.49
N GLN A 300 1.14 8.42 -19.93
CA GLN A 300 -0.17 8.07 -20.44
C GLN A 300 -1.15 8.28 -19.29
N HIS A 301 -1.73 9.47 -19.19
CA HIS A 301 -3.07 9.61 -18.64
C HIS A 301 -3.91 8.78 -19.57
N ARG A 302 -3.98 7.47 -19.30
CA ARG A 302 -4.75 6.52 -20.10
C ARG A 302 -6.12 7.15 -20.24
N PRO A 303 -6.50 7.65 -21.44
CA PRO A 303 -7.89 7.98 -21.68
C PRO A 303 -8.58 6.62 -21.63
N GLY A 304 -9.17 6.27 -20.48
CA GLY A 304 -9.55 4.90 -20.14
C GLY A 304 -8.77 4.24 -18.99
N ALA A 305 -8.25 5.00 -18.02
CA ALA A 305 -7.85 4.44 -16.72
C ALA A 305 -9.01 3.59 -16.15
N LEU A 306 -8.68 2.40 -15.66
CA LEU A 306 -9.69 1.47 -15.17
C LEU A 306 -10.25 1.97 -13.84
N GLN A 307 -11.57 1.99 -13.72
CA GLN A 307 -12.28 2.45 -12.53
C GLN A 307 -13.17 1.33 -11.99
N ALA A 308 -13.26 1.25 -10.67
CA ALA A 308 -14.33 0.50 -10.03
C ALA A 308 -15.65 1.24 -10.23
N PHE A 309 -16.77 0.50 -10.27
CA PHE A 309 -18.08 1.13 -10.29
C PHE A 309 -18.36 1.84 -8.98
N ALA A 310 -19.06 2.97 -9.06
CA ALA A 310 -19.55 3.67 -7.88
C ALA A 310 -20.39 2.72 -7.00
N PRO A 311 -20.40 2.91 -5.67
CA PRO A 311 -21.22 2.09 -4.79
C PRO A 311 -22.70 2.08 -5.17
N GLY A 312 -23.39 0.97 -4.92
CA GLY A 312 -24.81 0.78 -5.25
C GLY A 312 -25.09 0.50 -6.74
N ARG A 313 -24.11 0.65 -7.63
CA ARG A 313 -24.26 0.33 -9.07
C ARG A 313 -24.21 -1.16 -9.37
N VAL A 314 -23.61 -1.93 -8.49
CA VAL A 314 -23.58 -3.39 -8.55
C VAL A 314 -24.33 -3.93 -7.34
N ARG A 315 -25.29 -4.82 -7.58
CA ARG A 315 -26.09 -5.47 -6.53
C ARG A 315 -25.92 -6.98 -6.61
N LEU A 316 -25.68 -7.62 -5.48
CA LEU A 316 -25.66 -9.09 -5.38
C LEU A 316 -27.06 -9.67 -5.61
N LEU A 317 -27.10 -10.80 -6.30
CA LEU A 317 -28.23 -11.72 -6.40
C LEU A 317 -28.04 -12.89 -5.40
N PRO A 318 -29.05 -13.78 -5.21
CA PRO A 318 -28.94 -14.90 -4.28
C PRO A 318 -27.68 -15.75 -4.48
N GLY A 319 -27.01 -16.09 -3.37
CA GLY A 319 -25.75 -16.81 -3.34
C GLY A 319 -24.96 -16.52 -2.05
N PRO A 320 -23.83 -17.20 -1.84
CA PRO A 320 -23.11 -17.17 -0.56
C PRO A 320 -22.64 -15.76 -0.14
N PHE A 321 -22.30 -14.90 -1.10
CA PHE A 321 -21.89 -13.51 -0.82
C PHE A 321 -23.06 -12.64 -0.33
N LEU A 322 -24.27 -12.86 -0.85
CA LEU A 322 -25.46 -12.15 -0.36
C LEU A 322 -25.84 -12.63 1.04
N ASP A 323 -25.70 -13.93 1.30
CA ASP A 323 -25.97 -14.52 2.61
C ASP A 323 -25.01 -13.96 3.66
N ALA A 324 -23.69 -13.96 3.37
CA ALA A 324 -22.67 -13.38 4.25
C ALA A 324 -22.90 -11.89 4.52
N ARG A 325 -23.24 -11.10 3.48
CA ARG A 325 -23.62 -9.69 3.68
C ARG A 325 -24.83 -9.57 4.59
N SER A 326 -25.86 -10.39 4.38
CA SER A 326 -27.10 -10.35 5.18
C SER A 326 -26.87 -10.75 6.64
N THR A 327 -25.91 -11.63 6.91
CA THR A 327 -25.47 -11.98 8.26
C THR A 327 -24.70 -10.83 8.91
N ASP A 328 -23.80 -10.17 8.17
CA ASP A 328 -23.06 -9.00 8.66
C ASP A 328 -23.99 -7.82 8.97
N GLU A 329 -24.98 -7.57 8.12
CA GLU A 329 -26.02 -6.56 8.36
C GLU A 329 -26.68 -6.74 9.74
N LYS A 330 -27.00 -7.98 10.13
CA LYS A 330 -27.56 -8.28 11.45
C LYS A 330 -26.54 -8.05 12.57
N TYR A 331 -25.27 -8.43 12.35
CA TYR A 331 -24.21 -8.23 13.32
C TYR A 331 -24.00 -6.73 13.60
N ILE A 332 -23.81 -5.91 12.55
CA ILE A 332 -23.64 -4.45 12.62
C ILE A 332 -24.82 -3.80 13.36
N LEU A 333 -26.05 -4.24 13.10
CA LEU A 333 -27.24 -3.70 13.76
C LEU A 333 -27.43 -4.21 15.20
N SER A 334 -26.74 -5.29 15.60
CA SER A 334 -26.78 -5.75 16.98
C SER A 334 -25.87 -4.93 17.90
N LEU A 335 -24.83 -4.28 17.37
CA LEU A 335 -23.94 -3.41 18.14
C LEU A 335 -24.69 -2.19 18.68
N ASP A 336 -24.34 -1.77 19.89
CA ASP A 336 -24.88 -0.61 20.59
C ASP A 336 -24.00 0.62 20.31
N PRO A 337 -24.47 1.60 19.52
CA PRO A 337 -23.68 2.77 19.18
C PRO A 337 -23.29 3.62 20.40
N ASP A 338 -24.10 3.65 21.46
CA ASP A 338 -23.76 4.43 22.66
C ASP A 338 -22.53 3.87 23.39
N ARG A 339 -22.33 2.55 23.35
CA ARG A 339 -21.14 1.91 23.91
C ARG A 339 -19.90 2.16 23.05
N LEU A 340 -20.05 2.26 21.73
CA LEU A 340 -18.96 2.60 20.81
C LEU A 340 -18.57 4.08 20.89
N LEU A 341 -19.51 4.96 21.26
CA LEU A 341 -19.28 6.39 21.43
C LEU A 341 -18.66 6.75 22.79
N ALA A 342 -18.86 5.90 23.79
CA ALA A 342 -18.43 6.16 25.16
C ALA A 342 -16.92 6.51 25.30
N PRO A 343 -15.96 5.85 24.61
CA PRO A 343 -14.55 6.25 24.67
C PRO A 343 -14.31 7.71 24.24
N PHE A 344 -14.94 8.14 23.15
CA PHE A 344 -14.82 9.50 22.62
C PHE A 344 -15.47 10.53 23.55
N GLN A 345 -16.61 10.18 24.15
CA GLN A 345 -17.28 11.02 25.14
C GLN A 345 -16.43 11.19 26.41
N LYS A 346 -15.82 10.11 26.91
CA LYS A 346 -14.88 10.13 28.05
C LYS A 346 -13.69 11.05 27.79
N ASP A 347 -13.02 10.91 26.64
CA ASP A 347 -11.89 11.79 26.29
C ASP A 347 -12.29 13.27 26.18
N ALA A 348 -13.46 13.55 25.59
CA ALA A 348 -13.97 14.90 25.43
C ALA A 348 -14.52 15.53 26.74
N GLY A 349 -14.64 14.75 27.82
CA GLY A 349 -15.27 15.18 29.06
C GLY A 349 -16.79 15.39 28.93
N ILE A 350 -17.43 14.64 28.04
CA ILE A 350 -18.88 14.60 27.86
C ILE A 350 -19.44 13.41 28.68
N PRO A 351 -20.56 13.58 29.42
CA PRO A 351 -21.19 12.48 30.14
C PRO A 351 -21.54 11.32 29.21
N VAL A 352 -21.13 10.10 29.58
CA VAL A 352 -21.43 8.89 28.81
C VAL A 352 -22.88 8.45 29.00
N LYS A 353 -23.51 8.00 27.91
CA LYS A 353 -24.87 7.41 27.99
C LYS A 353 -24.86 5.96 28.49
N LYS A 354 -23.82 5.21 28.10
CA LYS A 354 -23.55 3.83 28.50
C LYS A 354 -22.05 3.63 28.64
N GLU A 355 -21.64 2.64 29.41
CA GLU A 355 -20.24 2.24 29.47
C GLU A 355 -19.76 1.66 28.14
N ASN A 356 -18.50 1.91 27.81
CA ASN A 356 -17.86 1.34 26.63
C ASN A 356 -17.90 -0.20 26.66
N TYR A 357 -17.66 -0.79 25.49
CA TYR A 357 -17.50 -2.25 25.40
C TYR A 357 -16.31 -2.73 26.23
N GLY A 358 -16.39 -3.99 26.68
CA GLY A 358 -15.25 -4.65 27.34
C GLY A 358 -14.18 -5.09 26.33
N ASN A 359 -13.38 -6.10 26.70
CA ASN A 359 -12.31 -6.62 25.85
C ASN A 359 -11.32 -5.48 25.46
N TRP A 360 -10.92 -5.34 24.19
CA TRP A 360 -9.91 -4.35 23.81
C TRP A 360 -10.45 -2.91 23.81
N GLU A 361 -11.77 -2.73 23.71
CA GLU A 361 -12.44 -1.43 23.83
C GLU A 361 -12.43 -0.85 25.24
N SER A 362 -11.99 -1.63 26.25
CA SER A 362 -11.68 -1.15 27.61
C SER A 362 -10.28 -1.56 28.08
N GLY A 363 -9.45 -2.02 27.15
CA GLY A 363 -8.12 -2.61 27.39
C GLY A 363 -6.97 -1.75 26.91
N GLY A 364 -7.24 -0.53 26.44
CA GLY A 364 -6.24 0.41 25.92
C GLY A 364 -6.37 0.73 24.43
N LEU A 365 -7.25 0.03 23.69
CA LEU A 365 -7.52 0.29 22.27
C LEU A 365 -8.87 1.00 22.05
N ASP A 366 -9.48 1.51 23.11
CA ASP A 366 -10.78 2.16 23.19
C ASP A 366 -11.04 3.13 22.01
N GLY A 367 -12.15 2.94 21.29
CA GLY A 367 -12.58 3.74 20.14
C GLY A 367 -12.25 3.16 18.76
N HIS A 368 -11.36 2.17 18.64
CA HIS A 368 -10.97 1.63 17.34
C HIS A 368 -12.13 0.92 16.60
N ILE A 369 -13.01 0.21 17.32
CA ILE A 369 -14.22 -0.41 16.73
C ILE A 369 -15.21 0.69 16.33
N GLY A 370 -15.29 1.79 17.08
CA GLY A 370 -16.11 2.94 16.71
C GLY A 370 -15.73 3.51 15.34
N GLY A 371 -14.44 3.60 15.05
CA GLY A 371 -13.93 3.98 13.72
C GLY A 371 -14.30 2.98 12.62
N HIS A 372 -14.07 1.68 12.84
CA HIS A 372 -14.50 0.63 11.92
C HIS A 372 -16.02 0.59 11.70
N TYR A 373 -16.80 0.92 12.73
CA TYR A 373 -18.25 0.95 12.66
C TYR A 373 -18.75 2.03 11.70
N LEU A 374 -18.09 3.20 11.66
CA LEU A 374 -18.39 4.23 10.65
C LEU A 374 -18.15 3.71 9.23
N SER A 375 -17.01 3.04 8.98
CA SER A 375 -16.71 2.41 7.69
C SER A 375 -17.78 1.38 7.33
N ALA A 376 -18.10 0.47 8.25
CA ALA A 376 -19.07 -0.61 8.06
C ALA A 376 -20.48 -0.09 7.74
N LEU A 377 -20.96 0.91 8.49
CA LEU A 377 -22.25 1.57 8.23
C LEU A 377 -22.28 2.23 6.85
N SER A 378 -21.19 2.92 6.47
CA SER A 378 -21.06 3.60 5.18
C SER A 378 -21.05 2.60 4.02
N LEU A 379 -20.24 1.56 4.12
CA LEU A 379 -20.16 0.45 3.15
C LEU A 379 -21.51 -0.27 3.01
N MET A 380 -22.16 -0.59 4.13
CA MET A 380 -23.41 -1.34 4.11
C MET A 380 -24.57 -0.49 3.57
N PHE A 381 -24.62 0.80 3.89
CA PHE A 381 -25.56 1.72 3.24
C PHE A 381 -25.30 1.79 1.74
N ALA A 382 -24.05 1.97 1.32
CA ALA A 382 -23.69 2.10 -0.08
C ALA A 382 -23.98 0.82 -0.89
N ALA A 383 -23.84 -0.36 -0.28
CA ALA A 383 -24.11 -1.65 -0.93
C ALA A 383 -25.61 -2.03 -0.97
N THR A 384 -26.44 -1.50 -0.07
CA THR A 384 -27.83 -1.97 0.12
C THR A 384 -28.89 -0.89 -0.08
N GLY A 385 -28.55 0.39 0.09
CA GLY A 385 -29.48 1.51 0.16
C GLY A 385 -30.39 1.52 1.39
N LYS A 386 -30.17 0.63 2.38
CA LYS A 386 -31.03 0.51 3.56
C LYS A 386 -30.80 1.68 4.52
N LYS A 387 -31.84 2.52 4.68
CA LYS A 387 -31.79 3.76 5.49
C LYS A 387 -31.42 3.55 6.97
N VAL A 388 -31.62 2.36 7.53
CA VAL A 388 -31.24 2.06 8.92
C VAL A 388 -29.75 2.27 9.17
N PHE A 389 -28.89 1.92 8.21
CA PHE A 389 -27.44 2.15 8.32
C PHE A 389 -27.11 3.63 8.25
N LEU A 390 -27.77 4.38 7.36
CA LEU A 390 -27.61 5.83 7.26
C LEU A 390 -28.05 6.55 8.54
N HIS A 391 -29.19 6.16 9.13
CA HIS A 391 -29.63 6.74 10.40
C HIS A 391 -28.65 6.47 11.54
N ARG A 392 -28.10 5.25 11.64
CA ARG A 392 -27.06 4.95 12.62
C ARG A 392 -25.76 5.71 12.35
N LEU A 393 -25.40 5.88 11.08
CA LEU A 393 -24.21 6.65 10.70
C LEU A 393 -24.36 8.10 11.12
N HIS A 394 -25.50 8.75 10.81
CA HIS A 394 -25.78 10.11 11.22
C HIS A 394 -25.74 10.25 12.75
N TYR A 395 -26.35 9.31 13.48
CA TYR A 395 -26.28 9.32 14.95
C TYR A 395 -24.83 9.26 15.47
N MET A 396 -24.00 8.37 14.92
CA MET A 396 -22.58 8.30 15.28
C MET A 396 -21.86 9.61 14.95
N LEU A 397 -22.04 10.17 13.75
CA LEU A 397 -21.40 11.41 13.31
C LEU A 397 -21.80 12.59 14.20
N ASP A 398 -23.09 12.75 14.52
CA ASP A 398 -23.58 13.83 15.37
C ASP A 398 -22.97 13.78 16.77
N GLN A 399 -22.83 12.58 17.35
CA GLN A 399 -22.25 12.41 18.67
C GLN A 399 -20.72 12.61 18.65
N LEU A 400 -20.03 12.10 17.63
CA LEU A 400 -18.59 12.29 17.46
C LEU A 400 -18.22 13.75 17.16
N GLU A 401 -19.04 14.47 16.38
CA GLU A 401 -18.81 15.88 16.10
C GLU A 401 -18.92 16.73 17.38
N GLN A 402 -19.88 16.41 18.27
CA GLN A 402 -19.95 17.06 19.58
C GLN A 402 -18.68 16.85 20.40
N CYS A 403 -18.12 15.63 20.41
CA CYS A 403 -16.84 15.34 21.06
C CYS A 403 -15.69 16.15 20.43
N GLN A 404 -15.60 16.18 19.10
CA GLN A 404 -14.55 16.91 18.38
C GLN A 404 -14.62 18.43 18.63
N LEU A 405 -15.84 18.99 18.63
CA LEU A 405 -16.07 20.40 18.92
C LEU A 405 -15.76 20.74 20.38
N LYS A 406 -16.09 19.85 21.33
CA LYS A 406 -15.78 20.02 22.76
C LYS A 406 -14.27 20.01 23.02
N ASN A 407 -13.53 19.16 22.32
CA ASN A 407 -12.06 19.16 22.37
C ASN A 407 -11.46 20.46 21.79
N GLY A 408 -12.12 21.09 20.81
CA GLY A 408 -11.84 22.46 20.36
C GLY A 408 -10.61 22.65 19.46
N ASN A 409 -9.77 21.63 19.31
CA ASN A 409 -8.54 21.66 18.50
C ASN A 409 -8.58 20.73 17.27
N GLY A 410 -9.74 20.15 16.97
CA GLY A 410 -9.91 19.19 15.87
C GLY A 410 -9.62 17.73 16.23
N TYR A 411 -9.08 17.44 17.41
CA TYR A 411 -8.84 16.07 17.88
C TYR A 411 -10.15 15.30 18.12
N LEU A 412 -10.16 14.05 17.69
CA LEU A 412 -11.23 13.09 17.93
C LEU A 412 -10.61 11.70 18.11
N GLY A 413 -10.75 11.12 19.30
CA GLY A 413 -10.27 9.79 19.63
C GLY A 413 -10.83 9.30 20.95
N GLY A 414 -10.68 8.00 21.21
CA GLY A 414 -11.12 7.34 22.46
C GLY A 414 -9.98 6.86 23.36
N ILE A 415 -8.73 7.13 22.99
CA ILE A 415 -7.54 6.53 23.60
C ILE A 415 -7.37 7.03 25.05
N PRO A 416 -7.20 6.13 26.04
CA PRO A 416 -6.95 6.53 27.42
C PRO A 416 -5.69 7.41 27.56
N ASP A 417 -5.85 8.55 28.23
CA ASP A 417 -4.85 9.63 28.36
C ASP A 417 -4.29 10.14 27.02
N GLY A 418 -5.03 10.02 25.92
CA GLY A 418 -4.57 10.40 24.58
C GLY A 418 -4.02 11.83 24.53
N LYS A 419 -4.69 12.80 25.19
CA LYS A 419 -4.26 14.20 25.26
C LYS A 419 -2.82 14.38 25.80
N LYS A 420 -2.37 13.53 26.72
CA LYS A 420 -1.00 13.57 27.23
C LYS A 420 0.01 13.14 26.17
N VAL A 421 -0.27 12.02 25.49
CA VAL A 421 0.59 11.52 24.40
C VAL A 421 0.71 12.53 23.28
N TRP A 422 -0.41 13.13 22.85
CA TRP A 422 -0.41 14.11 21.77
C TRP A 422 0.31 15.40 22.15
N LYS A 423 0.26 15.81 23.42
CA LYS A 423 1.05 16.94 23.92
C LYS A 423 2.55 16.67 23.86
N GLU A 424 3.01 15.53 24.38
CA GLU A 424 4.43 15.14 24.31
C GLU A 424 4.91 15.06 22.85
N LEU A 425 4.08 14.54 21.96
CA LEU A 425 4.39 14.46 20.53
C LEU A 425 4.50 15.85 19.89
N ALA A 426 3.58 16.76 20.20
CA ALA A 426 3.62 18.15 19.74
C ALA A 426 4.84 18.93 20.29
N GLU A 427 5.40 18.51 21.42
CA GLU A 427 6.63 19.07 22.00
C GLU A 427 7.91 18.49 21.35
N GLY A 428 7.78 17.61 20.35
CA GLY A 428 8.90 17.07 19.58
C GLY A 428 9.36 15.68 20.01
N ASN A 429 8.65 15.01 20.93
CA ASN A 429 8.99 13.66 21.40
C ASN A 429 8.32 12.57 20.54
N GLY A 430 9.01 12.08 19.50
CA GLY A 430 8.52 11.02 18.62
C GLY A 430 8.27 9.68 19.32
N ASP A 431 8.94 9.43 20.44
CA ASP A 431 8.78 8.22 21.25
C ASP A 431 7.51 8.24 22.13
N ALA A 432 6.83 9.38 22.26
CA ALA A 432 5.64 9.49 23.12
C ALA A 432 4.56 8.43 22.82
N VAL A 433 4.45 7.99 21.56
CA VAL A 433 3.46 7.00 21.11
C VAL A 433 3.79 5.57 21.52
N THR A 434 5.02 5.25 21.90
CA THR A 434 5.42 3.90 22.34
C THR A 434 4.85 3.54 23.71
N LYS A 435 4.47 4.57 24.50
CA LYS A 435 3.91 4.45 25.85
C LYS A 435 2.42 4.07 25.88
N ARG A 436 1.79 3.88 24.73
CA ARG A 436 0.37 3.52 24.58
C ARG A 436 0.19 2.47 23.50
N TRP A 437 -0.92 1.75 23.57
CA TRP A 437 -1.23 0.71 22.59
C TRP A 437 -1.65 1.34 21.26
N VAL A 438 -0.70 1.42 20.32
CA VAL A 438 -0.86 1.78 18.90
C VAL A 438 -1.81 2.98 18.65
N PRO A 439 -1.55 4.16 19.26
CA PRO A 439 -2.50 5.27 19.27
C PRO A 439 -2.81 5.82 17.86
N TRP A 440 -1.83 5.83 16.94
CA TRP A 440 -2.07 6.23 15.55
C TRP A 440 -2.93 5.24 14.78
N TYR A 441 -2.81 3.93 15.03
CA TYR A 441 -3.70 2.92 14.43
C TYR A 441 -5.17 3.17 14.79
N ASN A 442 -5.43 3.57 16.04
CA ASN A 442 -6.77 3.87 16.53
C ASN A 442 -7.34 5.13 15.86
N VAL A 443 -6.58 6.24 15.85
CA VAL A 443 -6.96 7.48 15.14
C VAL A 443 -7.19 7.20 13.65
N HIS A 444 -6.35 6.38 13.02
CA HIS A 444 -6.52 5.96 11.64
C HIS A 444 -7.89 5.32 11.38
N LYS A 445 -8.44 4.50 12.29
CA LYS A 445 -9.79 3.93 12.10
C LYS A 445 -10.88 4.98 12.09
N THR A 446 -10.78 5.97 12.97
CA THR A 446 -11.73 7.10 12.99
C THR A 446 -11.61 7.90 11.69
N MET A 447 -10.38 8.21 11.25
CA MET A 447 -10.15 8.92 9.98
C MET A 447 -10.67 8.14 8.78
N ASN A 448 -10.41 6.83 8.70
CA ASN A 448 -10.90 5.99 7.61
C ASN A 448 -12.45 5.93 7.61
N GLY A 449 -13.05 5.78 8.79
CA GLY A 449 -14.51 5.79 8.93
C GLY A 449 -15.16 7.09 8.46
N LEU A 450 -14.55 8.23 8.77
CA LEU A 450 -15.01 9.54 8.27
C LEU A 450 -14.78 9.70 6.75
N LEU A 451 -13.66 9.19 6.23
CA LEU A 451 -13.38 9.18 4.80
C LEU A 451 -14.41 8.32 4.03
N ASP A 452 -14.73 7.14 4.53
CA ASP A 452 -15.73 6.25 3.96
C ASP A 452 -17.13 6.89 4.04
N ALA A 453 -17.48 7.51 5.17
CA ALA A 453 -18.73 8.25 5.29
C ALA A 453 -18.82 9.41 4.28
N TRP A 454 -17.74 10.17 4.09
CA TRP A 454 -17.71 11.23 3.08
C TRP A 454 -17.84 10.67 1.65
N THR A 455 -16.99 9.71 1.29
CA THR A 455 -16.86 9.27 -0.12
C THR A 455 -17.97 8.32 -0.57
N LEU A 456 -18.54 7.54 0.33
CA LEU A 456 -19.58 6.55 -0.01
C LEU A 456 -21.00 7.08 0.20
N THR A 457 -21.18 8.11 1.03
CA THR A 457 -22.52 8.67 1.35
C THR A 457 -22.67 10.15 1.00
N ALA A 458 -21.61 10.78 0.48
CA ALA A 458 -21.54 12.22 0.21
C ALA A 458 -21.75 13.10 1.46
N SER A 459 -21.43 12.59 2.66
CA SER A 459 -21.60 13.34 3.92
C SER A 459 -20.56 14.48 4.04
N THR A 460 -21.02 15.72 3.94
CA THR A 460 -20.19 16.91 4.16
C THR A 460 -19.80 17.11 5.62
N GLN A 461 -20.64 16.66 6.56
CA GLN A 461 -20.33 16.65 8.00
C GLN A 461 -19.09 15.78 8.25
N ALA A 462 -19.08 14.55 7.72
CA ALA A 462 -17.94 13.64 7.85
C ALA A 462 -16.67 14.20 7.19
N ARG A 463 -16.78 14.83 6.02
CA ARG A 463 -15.68 15.55 5.37
C ARG A 463 -15.09 16.61 6.30
N ASP A 464 -15.92 17.48 6.86
CA ASP A 464 -15.45 18.61 7.66
C ASP A 464 -14.81 18.13 8.97
N MET A 465 -15.35 17.08 9.58
CA MET A 465 -14.74 16.40 10.73
C MET A 465 -13.38 15.79 10.38
N LEU A 466 -13.28 15.08 9.24
CA LEU A 466 -12.02 14.50 8.77
C LEU A 466 -10.96 15.58 8.53
N LEU A 467 -11.32 16.66 7.84
CA LEU A 467 -10.38 17.75 7.55
C LEU A 467 -9.91 18.46 8.83
N ARG A 468 -10.78 18.62 9.84
CA ARG A 468 -10.37 19.10 11.17
C ARG A 468 -9.37 18.14 11.83
N LEU A 469 -9.62 16.83 11.75
CA LEU A 469 -8.75 15.81 12.33
C LEU A 469 -7.40 15.71 11.60
N CYS A 470 -7.37 15.85 10.26
CA CYS A 470 -6.15 15.91 9.47
C CYS A 470 -5.32 17.18 9.75
N ARG A 471 -5.99 18.33 9.97
CA ARG A 471 -5.29 19.57 10.39
C ARG A 471 -4.66 19.40 11.77
N TRP A 472 -5.42 18.87 12.73
CA TRP A 472 -4.93 18.56 14.07
C TRP A 472 -3.69 17.64 14.03
N SER A 473 -3.74 16.54 13.26
CA SER A 473 -2.62 15.60 13.19
C SER A 473 -1.37 16.21 12.55
N ARG A 474 -1.55 17.12 11.57
CA ARG A 474 -0.45 17.93 11.01
C ARG A 474 0.18 18.83 12.06
N GLU A 475 -0.63 19.50 12.89
CA GLU A 475 -0.16 20.38 13.96
C GLU A 475 0.61 19.60 15.03
N VAL A 476 0.07 18.47 15.49
CA VAL A 476 0.72 17.62 16.51
C VAL A 476 2.05 17.03 16.03
N THR A 477 2.24 16.87 14.72
CA THR A 477 3.50 16.36 14.14
C THR A 477 4.40 17.45 13.56
N ALA A 478 4.04 18.74 13.71
CA ALA A 478 4.76 19.84 13.09
C ALA A 478 6.20 19.99 13.61
N ASN A 479 6.42 19.73 14.90
CA ASN A 479 7.73 19.90 15.55
C ASN A 479 8.63 18.65 15.49
N LEU A 480 8.19 17.59 14.82
CA LEU A 480 9.00 16.37 14.66
C LEU A 480 9.91 16.51 13.44
N GLY A 481 11.23 16.47 13.64
CA GLY A 481 12.17 16.27 12.53
C GLY A 481 11.98 14.90 11.87
N ASP A 482 12.62 14.68 10.72
CA ASP A 482 12.53 13.42 9.97
C ASP A 482 12.88 12.19 10.84
N GLU A 483 13.95 12.27 11.64
CA GLU A 483 14.36 11.17 12.54
C GLU A 483 13.29 10.88 13.59
N GLN A 484 12.70 11.93 14.18
CA GLN A 484 11.62 11.79 15.18
C GLN A 484 10.34 11.23 14.55
N MET A 485 10.02 11.62 13.31
CA MET A 485 8.95 10.99 12.55
C MET A 485 9.22 9.50 12.33
N GLN A 486 10.42 9.13 11.87
CA GLN A 486 10.75 7.73 11.65
C GLN A 486 10.78 6.90 12.95
N LEU A 487 11.19 7.50 14.07
CA LEU A 487 11.09 6.89 15.40
C LEU A 487 9.62 6.63 15.79
N MET A 488 8.75 7.63 15.62
CA MET A 488 7.31 7.49 15.88
C MET A 488 6.68 6.38 15.02
N LEU A 489 7.06 6.27 13.75
CA LEU A 489 6.54 5.30 12.78
C LEU A 489 7.00 3.84 13.04
N GLN A 490 7.85 3.62 14.04
CA GLN A 490 8.13 2.27 14.55
C GLN A 490 6.90 1.67 15.23
N THR A 491 6.11 2.49 15.91
CA THR A 491 4.81 2.07 16.47
C THR A 491 3.78 1.95 15.34
N GLU A 492 2.91 0.95 15.41
CA GLU A 492 1.86 0.78 14.39
C GLU A 492 0.96 2.02 14.28
N PHE A 493 0.79 2.48 13.05
CA PHE A 493 -0.05 3.64 12.70
C PHE A 493 -1.15 3.30 11.68
N GLY A 494 -1.32 2.02 11.32
CA GLY A 494 -2.21 1.62 10.24
C GLY A 494 -1.90 2.35 8.93
N GLY A 495 -2.92 2.88 8.26
CA GLY A 495 -2.84 3.52 6.94
C GLY A 495 -2.93 5.05 7.00
N MET A 496 -2.29 5.71 7.97
CA MET A 496 -2.32 7.19 8.05
C MET A 496 -1.86 7.86 6.75
N ASN A 497 -0.84 7.33 6.10
CA ASN A 497 -0.39 7.79 4.78
C ASN A 497 -1.45 7.60 3.68
N GLU A 498 -2.21 6.50 3.70
CA GLU A 498 -3.37 6.29 2.81
C GLU A 498 -4.43 7.38 3.00
N ILE A 499 -4.75 7.76 4.25
CA ILE A 499 -5.74 8.80 4.53
C ILE A 499 -5.34 10.12 3.90
N TYR A 500 -4.11 10.58 4.11
CA TYR A 500 -3.69 11.87 3.55
C TYR A 500 -3.62 11.85 2.03
N ALA A 501 -3.19 10.74 1.42
CA ALA A 501 -3.22 10.59 -0.03
C ALA A 501 -4.66 10.62 -0.57
N ALA A 502 -5.60 9.98 0.13
CA ALA A 502 -7.02 10.03 -0.23
C ALA A 502 -7.61 11.44 -0.08
N VAL A 503 -7.27 12.16 0.99
CA VAL A 503 -7.71 13.55 1.17
C VAL A 503 -7.12 14.46 0.09
N ALA A 504 -5.85 14.28 -0.29
CA ALA A 504 -5.24 14.99 -1.40
C ALA A 504 -6.01 14.77 -2.71
N GLU A 505 -6.34 13.51 -3.02
CA GLU A 505 -7.11 13.14 -4.21
C GLU A 505 -8.51 13.78 -4.21
N GLN A 506 -9.20 13.76 -3.07
CA GLN A 506 -10.57 14.28 -2.98
C GLN A 506 -10.65 15.81 -2.96
N THR A 507 -9.62 16.49 -2.47
CA THR A 507 -9.61 17.96 -2.31
C THR A 507 -8.83 18.68 -3.41
N GLY A 508 -7.89 18.01 -4.07
CA GLY A 508 -6.90 18.62 -4.95
C GLY A 508 -5.78 19.37 -4.21
N ASP A 509 -5.79 19.40 -2.88
CA ASP A 509 -4.77 20.08 -2.07
C ASP A 509 -3.55 19.17 -1.88
N THR A 510 -2.48 19.49 -2.60
CA THR A 510 -1.23 18.73 -2.62
C THR A 510 -0.45 18.82 -1.31
N SER A 511 -0.79 19.73 -0.39
CA SER A 511 -0.17 19.77 0.95
C SER A 511 -0.47 18.50 1.76
N TRP A 512 -1.55 17.78 1.45
CA TRP A 512 -1.84 16.48 2.05
C TRP A 512 -0.94 15.37 1.51
N LEU A 513 -0.42 15.47 0.27
CA LEU A 513 0.60 14.51 -0.21
C LEU A 513 1.91 14.65 0.57
N TYR A 514 2.28 15.86 0.98
CA TYR A 514 3.41 16.05 1.88
C TYR A 514 3.20 15.30 3.20
N MET A 515 2.02 15.43 3.82
CA MET A 515 1.68 14.67 5.02
C MET A 515 1.69 13.15 4.80
N ALA A 516 1.18 12.68 3.65
CA ALA A 516 1.22 11.26 3.28
C ALA A 516 2.67 10.74 3.27
N ARG A 517 3.60 11.50 2.67
CA ARG A 517 5.03 11.17 2.62
C ARG A 517 5.70 11.22 3.98
N ARG A 518 5.33 12.15 4.86
CA ARG A 518 5.86 12.18 6.25
C ARG A 518 5.48 10.93 7.05
N PHE A 519 4.33 10.32 6.75
CA PHE A 519 3.89 9.05 7.33
C PHE A 519 4.37 7.81 6.55
N THR A 520 5.33 7.96 5.63
CA THR A 520 5.97 6.84 4.94
C THR A 520 7.17 6.34 5.74
N HIS A 521 7.09 5.09 6.20
CA HIS A 521 8.11 4.47 7.04
C HIS A 521 9.27 3.93 6.19
N ARG A 522 10.41 4.61 6.24
CA ARG A 522 11.60 4.33 5.44
C ARG A 522 12.17 2.93 5.69
N LYS A 523 12.12 2.44 6.94
CA LYS A 523 12.57 1.09 7.30
C LYS A 523 11.90 -0.03 6.49
N LEU A 524 10.65 0.20 6.05
CA LEU A 524 9.93 -0.71 5.15
C LEU A 524 10.14 -0.32 3.67
N LEU A 525 10.04 0.97 3.34
CA LEU A 525 10.14 1.43 1.95
C LEU A 525 11.51 1.15 1.31
N GLU A 526 12.61 1.41 2.02
CA GLU A 526 13.95 1.35 1.43
C GLU A 526 14.36 -0.07 0.97
N PRO A 527 14.15 -1.15 1.75
CA PRO A 527 14.34 -2.51 1.25
C PRO A 527 13.44 -2.81 0.05
N LEU A 528 12.15 -2.45 0.11
CA LEU A 528 11.20 -2.71 -0.97
C LEU A 528 11.58 -1.98 -2.27
N GLY A 529 12.04 -0.73 -2.18
CA GLY A 529 12.52 0.05 -3.33
C GLY A 529 13.83 -0.47 -3.93
N ARG A 530 14.56 -1.34 -3.22
CA ARG A 530 15.71 -2.10 -3.73
C ARG A 530 15.35 -3.55 -4.09
N HIS A 531 14.07 -3.91 -4.06
CA HIS A 531 13.54 -5.26 -4.31
C HIS A 531 14.14 -6.31 -3.34
N ILE A 532 14.29 -5.95 -2.07
CA ILE A 532 14.77 -6.82 -1.00
C ILE A 532 13.58 -7.19 -0.09
N ASP A 533 13.30 -8.49 0.04
CA ASP A 533 12.35 -9.01 1.04
C ASP A 533 13.00 -9.02 2.44
N ALA A 534 12.64 -8.02 3.24
CA ALA A 534 13.03 -7.89 4.65
C ALA A 534 11.82 -8.04 5.60
N LEU A 535 10.84 -8.88 5.22
CA LEU A 535 9.58 -8.99 5.95
C LEU A 535 9.59 -9.99 7.11
N THR A 536 10.51 -10.95 7.12
CA THR A 536 10.57 -12.01 8.15
C THR A 536 10.64 -11.41 9.56
N GLY A 537 9.77 -11.89 10.46
CA GLY A 537 9.63 -11.42 11.83
C GLY A 537 8.85 -10.12 11.99
N LEU A 538 8.40 -9.47 10.91
CA LEU A 538 7.57 -8.28 11.03
C LEU A 538 6.10 -8.67 11.23
N HIS A 539 5.41 -7.95 12.13
CA HIS A 539 3.95 -8.03 12.27
C HIS A 539 3.29 -7.66 10.94
N ALA A 540 2.58 -8.60 10.33
CA ALA A 540 2.13 -8.53 8.95
C ALA A 540 1.09 -7.43 8.74
N ASN A 541 0.05 -7.40 9.59
CA ASN A 541 -1.02 -6.40 9.50
C ASN A 541 -0.54 -4.98 9.77
N THR A 542 0.61 -4.82 10.44
CA THR A 542 1.24 -3.50 10.61
C THR A 542 1.86 -3.01 9.31
N GLN A 543 2.39 -3.90 8.47
CA GLN A 543 3.10 -3.51 7.25
C GLN A 543 2.15 -3.29 6.07
N ILE A 544 1.15 -4.14 5.90
CA ILE A 544 0.28 -4.11 4.70
C ILE A 544 -0.42 -2.75 4.53
N PRO A 545 -1.04 -2.12 5.55
CA PRO A 545 -1.63 -0.78 5.44
C PRO A 545 -0.62 0.32 5.09
N LYS A 546 0.63 0.21 5.55
CA LYS A 546 1.69 1.16 5.17
C LYS A 546 1.91 1.11 3.66
N VAL A 547 1.96 -0.09 3.09
CA VAL A 547 2.15 -0.32 1.65
C VAL A 547 0.91 0.06 0.84
N VAL A 548 -0.31 -0.16 1.36
CA VAL A 548 -1.53 0.42 0.75
C VAL A 548 -1.38 1.93 0.64
N GLY A 549 -0.88 2.59 1.68
CA GLY A 549 -0.59 4.02 1.65
C GLY A 549 0.56 4.40 0.72
N PHE A 550 1.60 3.57 0.56
CA PHE A 550 2.65 3.79 -0.45
C PHE A 550 2.04 3.80 -1.85
N MET A 551 1.28 2.77 -2.21
CA MET A 551 0.63 2.66 -3.50
C MET A 551 -0.28 3.87 -3.76
N ARG A 552 -1.14 4.24 -2.80
CA ARG A 552 -2.05 5.37 -2.98
C ARG A 552 -1.31 6.70 -3.09
N THR A 553 -0.28 6.92 -2.29
CA THR A 553 0.58 8.11 -2.38
C THR A 553 1.30 8.17 -3.72
N GLY A 554 1.78 7.03 -4.21
CA GLY A 554 2.37 6.87 -5.54
C GLY A 554 1.41 7.27 -6.65
N MET A 555 0.20 6.72 -6.65
CA MET A 555 -0.83 6.99 -7.66
C MET A 555 -1.24 8.46 -7.70
N VAL A 556 -1.51 9.06 -6.54
CA VAL A 556 -2.00 10.45 -6.45
C VAL A 556 -0.87 11.46 -6.67
N GLY A 557 0.35 11.14 -6.22
CA GLY A 557 1.53 12.00 -6.37
C GLY A 557 2.37 11.74 -7.63
N HIS A 558 1.95 10.79 -8.47
CA HIS A 558 2.71 10.30 -9.62
C HIS A 558 4.17 9.95 -9.25
N ASP A 559 4.32 9.10 -8.23
CA ASP A 559 5.61 8.62 -7.72
C ASP A 559 5.75 7.12 -7.99
N THR A 560 6.40 6.82 -9.11
CA THR A 560 6.59 5.46 -9.61
C THR A 560 7.46 4.59 -8.70
N ALA A 561 8.31 5.18 -7.84
CA ALA A 561 9.12 4.42 -6.91
C ALA A 561 8.25 3.83 -5.77
N LEU A 562 7.25 4.58 -5.31
CA LEU A 562 6.29 4.07 -4.33
C LEU A 562 5.37 3.00 -4.95
N GLU A 563 4.96 3.19 -6.20
CA GLU A 563 4.15 2.21 -6.95
C GLU A 563 4.93 0.89 -7.14
N ASP A 564 6.19 0.97 -7.57
CA ASP A 564 7.07 -0.18 -7.79
C ASP A 564 7.37 -0.95 -6.48
N ALA A 565 7.72 -0.24 -5.41
CA ALA A 565 7.92 -0.85 -4.09
C ALA A 565 6.66 -1.58 -3.58
N SER A 566 5.48 -1.02 -3.87
CA SER A 566 4.19 -1.63 -3.51
C SER A 566 3.87 -2.87 -4.33
N ALA A 567 4.18 -2.84 -5.63
CA ALA A 567 4.03 -3.99 -6.52
C ALA A 567 5.01 -5.13 -6.12
N PHE A 568 6.26 -4.79 -5.79
CA PHE A 568 7.24 -5.76 -5.27
C PHE A 568 6.75 -6.41 -3.97
N PHE A 569 6.30 -5.62 -2.99
CA PHE A 569 5.72 -6.14 -1.75
C PHE A 569 4.57 -7.12 -2.02
N TRP A 570 3.62 -6.74 -2.88
CA TRP A 570 2.48 -7.60 -3.20
C TRP A 570 2.91 -8.91 -3.84
N ASN A 571 3.82 -8.86 -4.83
CA ASN A 571 4.31 -10.06 -5.51
C ASN A 571 5.00 -10.99 -4.51
N THR A 572 5.83 -10.45 -3.62
CA THR A 572 6.55 -11.19 -2.59
C THR A 572 5.61 -11.88 -1.61
N VAL A 573 4.64 -11.14 -1.05
CA VAL A 573 3.68 -11.71 -0.08
C VAL A 573 2.79 -12.76 -0.73
N VAL A 574 2.28 -12.51 -1.94
CA VAL A 574 1.36 -13.44 -2.61
C VAL A 574 2.06 -14.70 -3.10
N SER A 575 3.30 -14.59 -3.59
CA SER A 575 4.00 -15.71 -4.23
C SER A 575 4.77 -16.58 -3.24
N HIS A 576 5.28 -15.99 -2.14
CA HIS A 576 6.19 -16.69 -1.23
C HIS A 576 5.68 -16.83 0.20
N ARG A 577 4.66 -16.05 0.59
CA ARG A 577 4.23 -15.94 2.00
C ARG A 577 2.74 -16.17 2.22
N SER A 578 1.99 -16.51 1.16
CA SER A 578 0.55 -16.77 1.22
C SER A 578 0.24 -18.23 0.90
N ILE A 579 -0.73 -18.80 1.60
CA ILE A 579 -1.18 -20.19 1.43
C ILE A 579 -2.43 -20.29 0.54
N SER A 580 -2.96 -21.49 0.30
CA SER A 580 -4.02 -21.74 -0.69
C SER A 580 -5.32 -20.98 -0.45
N ILE A 581 -5.64 -20.60 0.80
CA ILE A 581 -6.81 -19.75 1.10
C ILE A 581 -6.57 -18.25 0.79
N GLY A 582 -5.34 -17.85 0.45
CA GLY A 582 -4.93 -16.46 0.18
C GLY A 582 -4.47 -15.67 1.42
N GLY A 583 -4.55 -16.28 2.61
CA GLY A 583 -4.05 -15.73 3.86
C GLY A 583 -2.54 -15.89 4.06
N ASN A 584 -1.99 -15.10 4.97
CA ASN A 584 -0.57 -15.09 5.33
C ASN A 584 -0.41 -14.84 6.84
N SER A 585 0.84 -14.96 7.32
CA SER A 585 1.27 -14.83 8.72
C SER A 585 0.94 -16.03 9.62
N VAL A 586 1.72 -16.16 10.69
CA VAL A 586 1.49 -17.09 11.81
C VAL A 586 1.65 -16.27 13.08
N ARG A 587 0.69 -16.36 14.00
CA ARG A 587 0.65 -15.47 15.18
C ARG A 587 0.87 -14.01 14.78
N GLU A 588 0.20 -13.59 13.70
CA GLU A 588 0.25 -12.21 13.16
C GLU A 588 1.57 -11.80 12.48
N HIS A 589 2.63 -12.61 12.54
CA HIS A 589 3.96 -12.25 12.01
C HIS A 589 4.27 -12.99 10.69
N PHE A 590 5.00 -12.33 9.80
CA PHE A 590 5.58 -13.00 8.64
C PHE A 590 6.68 -13.97 9.10
N HIS A 591 6.44 -15.28 9.00
CA HIS A 591 7.47 -16.31 9.18
C HIS A 591 8.47 -16.30 8.01
N ALA A 592 9.57 -17.05 8.10
CA ALA A 592 10.51 -17.15 6.97
C ALA A 592 9.82 -17.73 5.71
N ALA A 593 10.13 -17.17 4.54
CA ALA A 593 9.45 -17.50 3.29
C ALA A 593 9.70 -18.94 2.79
N ASP A 594 10.73 -19.60 3.33
CA ASP A 594 11.16 -20.96 3.03
C ASP A 594 10.87 -21.95 4.18
N ASN A 595 10.13 -21.54 5.22
CA ASN A 595 9.79 -22.39 6.36
C ASN A 595 8.35 -22.16 6.82
N PHE A 596 7.42 -23.06 6.46
CA PHE A 596 6.01 -23.04 6.86
C PHE A 596 5.70 -23.97 8.03
N ARG A 597 6.72 -24.52 8.72
CA ARG A 597 6.50 -25.43 9.85
C ARG A 597 5.63 -24.81 10.94
N SER A 598 5.88 -23.56 11.30
CA SER A 598 5.09 -22.83 12.31
C SER A 598 3.63 -22.67 11.90
N MET A 599 3.34 -22.53 10.60
CA MET A 599 1.98 -22.43 10.05
C MET A 599 1.20 -23.74 10.26
N LEU A 600 1.87 -24.89 10.18
CA LEU A 600 1.28 -26.21 10.39
C LEU A 600 1.14 -26.56 11.88
N GLU A 601 2.04 -26.09 12.72
CA GLU A 601 2.08 -26.44 14.14
C GLU A 601 1.21 -25.51 15.00
N SER A 602 1.09 -24.23 14.64
CA SER A 602 0.39 -23.22 15.43
C SER A 602 -1.14 -23.33 15.33
N PRO A 603 -1.89 -23.14 16.44
CA PRO A 603 -3.34 -22.89 16.38
C PRO A 603 -3.69 -21.49 15.83
N GLU A 604 -2.70 -20.60 15.72
CA GLU A 604 -2.83 -19.22 15.27
C GLU A 604 -2.26 -19.10 13.85
N GLY A 605 -3.02 -19.60 12.88
CA GLY A 605 -2.71 -19.51 11.45
C GLY A 605 -2.90 -18.10 10.88
N PRO A 606 -3.25 -17.95 9.58
CA PRO A 606 -3.44 -16.63 9.00
C PRO A 606 -4.50 -15.78 9.72
N GLU A 607 -4.16 -14.52 9.93
CA GLU A 607 -5.06 -13.49 10.46
C GLU A 607 -5.96 -12.93 9.34
N THR A 608 -7.25 -12.72 9.64
CA THR A 608 -8.23 -12.19 8.67
C THR A 608 -7.92 -10.75 8.22
N CYS A 609 -7.42 -9.87 9.10
CA CYS A 609 -7.08 -8.49 8.73
C CYS A 609 -6.03 -8.42 7.61
N ASN A 610 -5.08 -9.36 7.60
CA ASN A 610 -4.03 -9.41 6.57
C ASN A 610 -4.65 -9.59 5.19
N SER A 611 -5.60 -10.52 5.07
CA SER A 611 -6.33 -10.75 3.82
C SER A 611 -7.19 -9.56 3.42
N TYR A 612 -7.88 -8.93 4.37
CA TYR A 612 -8.61 -7.68 4.12
C TYR A 612 -7.70 -6.60 3.52
N ASN A 613 -6.52 -6.37 4.11
CA ASN A 613 -5.61 -5.30 3.68
C ASN A 613 -4.88 -5.66 2.38
N MET A 614 -4.56 -6.95 2.16
CA MET A 614 -4.03 -7.42 0.88
C MET A 614 -5.05 -7.25 -0.24
N LEU A 615 -6.34 -7.45 0.01
CA LEU A 615 -7.39 -7.18 -0.98
C LEU A 615 -7.49 -5.68 -1.31
N LYS A 616 -7.34 -4.78 -0.32
CA LYS A 616 -7.24 -3.33 -0.58
C LYS A 616 -6.07 -2.99 -1.51
N LEU A 617 -4.87 -3.52 -1.22
CA LEU A 617 -3.69 -3.31 -2.06
C LEU A 617 -3.89 -3.88 -3.48
N THR A 618 -4.43 -5.10 -3.57
CA THR A 618 -4.72 -5.80 -4.83
C THR A 618 -5.66 -4.97 -5.70
N ARG A 619 -6.69 -4.35 -5.11
CA ARG A 619 -7.62 -3.47 -5.81
C ARG A 619 -6.90 -2.26 -6.42
N LEU A 620 -6.05 -1.57 -5.65
CA LEU A 620 -5.30 -0.42 -6.16
C LEU A 620 -4.38 -0.81 -7.32
N LEU A 621 -3.64 -1.90 -7.16
CA LEU A 621 -2.74 -2.42 -8.20
C LEU A 621 -3.51 -2.83 -9.46
N PHE A 622 -4.65 -3.50 -9.33
CA PHE A 622 -5.48 -3.91 -10.47
C PHE A 622 -6.04 -2.70 -11.25
N LEU A 623 -6.59 -1.70 -10.55
CA LEU A 623 -7.13 -0.51 -11.21
C LEU A 623 -6.03 0.33 -11.88
N HIS A 624 -4.83 0.33 -11.30
CA HIS A 624 -3.67 1.02 -11.87
C HIS A 624 -3.07 0.27 -13.07
N SER A 625 -2.81 -1.04 -12.94
CA SER A 625 -2.24 -1.90 -13.97
C SER A 625 -3.01 -3.22 -14.09
N PRO A 626 -4.06 -3.28 -14.94
CA PRO A 626 -4.94 -4.44 -15.00
C PRO A 626 -4.21 -5.71 -15.47
N ASP A 627 -4.09 -6.68 -14.57
CA ASP A 627 -3.53 -8.01 -14.80
C ASP A 627 -4.38 -9.08 -14.10
N ARG A 628 -4.59 -10.22 -14.76
CA ARG A 628 -5.37 -11.34 -14.18
C ARG A 628 -4.83 -11.80 -12.84
N LYS A 629 -3.51 -11.72 -12.58
CA LYS A 629 -2.89 -12.23 -11.35
C LYS A 629 -3.48 -11.58 -10.09
N PHE A 630 -3.82 -10.30 -10.18
CA PHE A 630 -4.46 -9.58 -9.09
C PHE A 630 -5.85 -10.13 -8.83
N MET A 631 -6.63 -10.36 -9.88
CA MET A 631 -7.99 -10.90 -9.75
C MET A 631 -8.02 -12.39 -9.40
N ASP A 632 -7.01 -13.17 -9.77
CA ASP A 632 -6.85 -14.56 -9.33
C ASP A 632 -6.57 -14.64 -7.82
N TYR A 633 -5.70 -13.78 -7.29
CA TYR A 633 -5.50 -13.64 -5.84
C TYR A 633 -6.75 -13.12 -5.14
N TYR A 634 -7.41 -12.11 -5.72
CA TYR A 634 -8.63 -11.53 -5.15
C TYR A 634 -9.73 -12.59 -5.05
N GLU A 635 -10.02 -13.32 -6.14
CA GLU A 635 -10.98 -14.43 -6.17
C GLU A 635 -10.63 -15.50 -5.12
N ARG A 636 -9.38 -15.97 -5.11
CA ARG A 636 -8.92 -16.97 -4.15
C ARG A 636 -9.17 -16.54 -2.70
N THR A 637 -8.83 -15.30 -2.37
CA THR A 637 -8.91 -14.82 -0.99
C THR A 637 -10.35 -14.56 -0.54
N ILE A 638 -11.21 -14.01 -1.41
CA ILE A 638 -12.61 -13.74 -1.03
C ILE A 638 -13.41 -15.02 -0.83
N TYR A 639 -13.22 -16.04 -1.67
CA TYR A 639 -13.94 -17.31 -1.54
C TYR A 639 -13.43 -18.14 -0.35
N ASN A 640 -12.12 -18.15 -0.13
CA ASN A 640 -11.51 -19.14 0.75
C ASN A 640 -11.12 -18.63 2.13
N HIS A 641 -10.78 -17.34 2.27
CA HIS A 641 -10.48 -16.77 3.58
C HIS A 641 -11.62 -15.88 4.07
N ILE A 642 -12.00 -14.84 3.33
CA ILE A 642 -12.99 -13.84 3.77
C ILE A 642 -14.39 -14.43 3.95
N LEU A 643 -14.86 -15.26 3.01
CA LEU A 643 -16.17 -15.89 3.16
C LEU A 643 -16.18 -16.92 4.31
N SER A 644 -15.06 -17.59 4.55
CA SER A 644 -14.92 -18.58 5.64
C SER A 644 -14.77 -17.95 7.04
N SER A 645 -14.41 -16.65 7.08
CA SER A 645 -14.12 -15.91 8.31
C SER A 645 -15.36 -15.31 8.97
N GLN A 646 -16.55 -15.63 8.48
CA GLN A 646 -17.81 -15.29 9.13
C GLN A 646 -18.62 -16.56 9.37
N HIS A 647 -19.09 -16.73 10.60
CA HIS A 647 -20.06 -17.78 10.91
C HIS A 647 -21.43 -17.44 10.30
N PRO A 648 -22.18 -18.40 9.71
CA PRO A 648 -23.46 -18.11 9.04
C PRO A 648 -24.51 -17.43 9.93
N ASN A 649 -24.44 -17.64 11.24
CA ASN A 649 -25.32 -17.00 12.23
C ASN A 649 -24.74 -15.72 12.87
N GLY A 650 -23.61 -15.23 12.37
CA GLY A 650 -22.87 -14.08 12.91
C GLY A 650 -21.68 -14.50 13.77
N GLY A 651 -20.64 -13.67 13.76
CA GLY A 651 -19.35 -13.94 14.41
C GLY A 651 -18.20 -13.98 13.41
N PHE A 652 -17.10 -13.31 13.73
CA PHE A 652 -15.93 -13.17 12.88
C PHE A 652 -14.76 -14.01 13.40
N VAL A 653 -13.98 -14.54 12.47
CA VAL A 653 -12.77 -15.32 12.77
C VAL A 653 -11.57 -14.39 12.84
N TYR A 654 -10.74 -14.55 13.88
CA TYR A 654 -9.43 -13.90 13.95
C TYR A 654 -8.38 -14.73 13.20
N PHE A 655 -8.08 -15.94 13.71
CA PHE A 655 -7.12 -16.86 13.13
C PHE A 655 -7.80 -18.03 12.44
N THR A 656 -7.31 -18.36 11.25
CA THR A 656 -7.73 -19.56 10.49
C THR A 656 -6.62 -20.61 10.52
N PRO A 657 -6.52 -21.47 11.55
CA PRO A 657 -5.46 -22.48 11.63
C PRO A 657 -5.50 -23.41 10.43
N ILE A 658 -4.32 -23.74 9.90
CA ILE A 658 -4.19 -24.84 8.94
C ILE A 658 -3.71 -26.13 9.59
N ARG A 659 -3.36 -26.07 10.89
CA ARG A 659 -3.05 -27.24 11.70
C ARG A 659 -4.17 -28.28 11.54
N PRO A 660 -3.86 -29.49 11.05
CA PRO A 660 -4.85 -30.54 10.87
C PRO A 660 -5.60 -30.85 12.17
N MET A 661 -6.93 -31.04 12.05
CA MET A 661 -7.84 -31.38 13.15
C MET A 661 -7.89 -30.33 14.26
N HIS A 662 -7.66 -29.06 13.90
CA HIS A 662 -7.94 -27.92 14.75
C HIS A 662 -9.19 -27.17 14.26
N TYR A 663 -9.62 -26.17 15.03
CA TYR A 663 -10.84 -25.39 14.77
C TYR A 663 -10.52 -23.89 14.88
N ARG A 664 -11.46 -23.06 14.44
CA ARG A 664 -11.37 -21.60 14.52
C ARG A 664 -12.45 -21.03 15.42
N VAL A 665 -12.18 -19.89 16.04
CA VAL A 665 -13.09 -19.22 16.98
C VAL A 665 -13.87 -18.11 16.29
N TYR A 666 -15.10 -17.89 16.73
CA TYR A 666 -15.98 -16.82 16.26
C TYR A 666 -16.19 -15.77 17.34
N SER A 667 -16.08 -14.50 16.96
CA SER A 667 -16.43 -13.36 17.80
C SER A 667 -17.92 -13.39 18.20
N THR A 668 -18.26 -12.71 19.29
CA THR A 668 -19.66 -12.42 19.63
C THR A 668 -19.90 -10.91 19.71
N PRO A 669 -21.01 -10.37 19.17
CA PRO A 669 -21.18 -8.92 18.99
C PRO A 669 -20.96 -8.05 20.22
N GLN A 670 -21.37 -8.53 21.39
CA GLN A 670 -21.34 -7.73 22.63
C GLN A 670 -20.08 -7.92 23.47
N HIS A 671 -19.20 -8.85 23.11
CA HIS A 671 -18.10 -9.29 23.99
C HIS A 671 -16.71 -9.25 23.32
N ALA A 672 -16.63 -9.32 21.99
CA ALA A 672 -15.37 -9.37 21.26
C ALA A 672 -15.14 -8.08 20.47
N MET A 673 -14.00 -7.41 20.72
CA MET A 673 -13.66 -6.11 20.15
C MET A 673 -12.26 -6.13 19.52
N TRP A 674 -11.98 -7.16 18.71
CA TRP A 674 -10.65 -7.35 18.13
C TRP A 674 -10.46 -6.57 16.82
N CYS A 675 -9.22 -6.42 16.35
CA CYS A 675 -8.96 -5.86 15.02
C CYS A 675 -9.72 -6.61 13.90
N CYS A 676 -9.79 -7.95 13.98
CA CYS A 676 -10.52 -8.80 13.03
C CYS A 676 -12.05 -8.66 13.15
N VAL A 677 -12.58 -8.17 14.28
CA VAL A 677 -14.00 -7.76 14.36
C VAL A 677 -14.18 -6.47 13.57
N GLY A 678 -13.28 -5.50 13.76
CA GLY A 678 -13.28 -4.25 13.00
C GLY A 678 -13.26 -4.46 11.49
N THR A 679 -12.30 -5.24 10.97
CA THR A 679 -12.24 -5.56 9.53
C THR A 679 -13.35 -6.51 9.09
N GLY A 680 -13.79 -7.43 9.97
CA GLY A 680 -14.94 -8.30 9.77
C GLY A 680 -16.21 -7.54 9.42
N LEU A 681 -16.52 -6.47 10.16
CA LEU A 681 -17.68 -5.58 9.93
C LEU A 681 -17.63 -4.89 8.55
N GLU A 682 -16.46 -4.75 7.96
CA GLU A 682 -16.30 -4.08 6.66
C GLU A 682 -16.26 -5.06 5.48
N ASN A 683 -15.77 -6.28 5.69
CA ASN A 683 -15.52 -7.27 4.64
C ASN A 683 -16.76 -7.52 3.77
N HIS A 684 -17.90 -7.76 4.41
CA HIS A 684 -19.06 -8.32 3.71
C HIS A 684 -19.92 -7.25 3.02
N GLY A 685 -19.66 -5.97 3.29
CA GLY A 685 -20.23 -4.84 2.55
C GLY A 685 -19.56 -4.61 1.18
N LYS A 686 -18.40 -5.21 0.92
CA LYS A 686 -17.52 -4.86 -0.21
C LYS A 686 -17.50 -5.84 -1.38
N TYR A 687 -18.20 -6.98 -1.29
CA TYR A 687 -18.13 -8.04 -2.31
C TYR A 687 -18.41 -7.58 -3.76
N THR A 688 -19.10 -6.45 -3.95
CA THR A 688 -19.44 -5.93 -5.27
C THR A 688 -18.36 -5.08 -5.94
N GLU A 689 -17.32 -4.65 -5.19
CA GLU A 689 -16.42 -3.56 -5.61
C GLU A 689 -15.55 -3.88 -6.83
N LEU A 690 -15.25 -5.16 -7.06
CA LEU A 690 -14.43 -5.64 -8.17
C LEU A 690 -15.07 -6.76 -8.99
N ILE A 691 -16.39 -7.03 -8.82
CA ILE A 691 -17.08 -7.95 -9.75
C ILE A 691 -16.90 -7.46 -11.18
N TYR A 692 -17.05 -6.14 -11.36
CA TYR A 692 -16.78 -5.45 -12.60
C TYR A 692 -15.87 -4.24 -12.37
N ALA A 693 -15.17 -3.85 -13.43
CA ALA A 693 -14.52 -2.55 -13.53
C ALA A 693 -14.75 -1.99 -14.95
N HIS A 694 -14.51 -0.70 -15.17
CA HIS A 694 -14.77 -0.09 -16.46
C HIS A 694 -13.75 0.98 -16.84
N SER A 695 -13.56 1.12 -18.15
CA SER A 695 -12.95 2.30 -18.77
C SER A 695 -14.04 3.07 -19.54
N ASN A 696 -13.67 4.02 -20.39
CA ASN A 696 -14.63 4.77 -21.20
C ASN A 696 -15.41 3.90 -22.20
N ASP A 697 -14.82 2.82 -22.71
CA ASP A 697 -15.42 1.98 -23.77
C ASP A 697 -15.41 0.48 -23.46
N SER A 698 -14.86 0.08 -22.32
CA SER A 698 -14.64 -1.32 -21.97
C SER A 698 -15.22 -1.67 -20.60
N LEU A 699 -15.89 -2.82 -20.51
CA LEU A 699 -16.32 -3.44 -19.26
C LEU A 699 -15.44 -4.64 -18.96
N TYR A 700 -14.81 -4.64 -17.80
CA TYR A 700 -14.06 -5.79 -17.28
C TYR A 700 -15.00 -6.64 -16.43
N VAL A 701 -15.12 -7.92 -16.79
CA VAL A 701 -15.87 -8.94 -16.04
C VAL A 701 -14.83 -9.78 -15.30
N ASN A 702 -14.64 -9.47 -14.02
CA ASN A 702 -13.54 -10.05 -13.24
C ASN A 702 -13.99 -11.27 -12.42
N LEU A 703 -15.09 -11.14 -11.69
CA LEU A 703 -15.57 -12.19 -10.78
C LEU A 703 -16.87 -12.80 -11.28
N PHE A 704 -16.98 -14.13 -11.15
CA PHE A 704 -18.18 -14.86 -11.55
C PHE A 704 -19.16 -14.97 -10.39
N ILE A 705 -19.74 -13.83 -9.99
CA ILE A 705 -20.64 -13.70 -8.84
C ILE A 705 -22.01 -13.24 -9.34
N PRO A 706 -23.11 -13.90 -8.94
CA PRO A 706 -24.45 -13.54 -9.41
C PRO A 706 -24.80 -12.12 -8.97
N SER A 707 -25.06 -11.25 -9.94
CA SER A 707 -25.18 -9.82 -9.69
C SER A 707 -25.92 -9.06 -10.80
N VAL A 708 -26.33 -7.84 -10.48
CA VAL A 708 -26.90 -6.87 -11.43
C VAL A 708 -26.01 -5.62 -11.42
N LEU A 709 -25.51 -5.23 -12.59
CA LEU A 709 -24.78 -4.00 -12.81
C LEU A 709 -25.67 -2.98 -13.53
N GLN A 710 -25.66 -1.74 -13.03
CA GLN A 710 -26.22 -0.56 -13.66
C GLN A 710 -25.11 0.37 -14.13
N TRP A 711 -24.87 0.42 -15.44
CA TRP A 711 -23.86 1.30 -16.05
C TRP A 711 -24.51 2.50 -16.74
N GLU A 712 -24.69 3.58 -15.96
CA GLU A 712 -25.47 4.76 -16.36
C GLU A 712 -24.91 5.48 -17.60
N SER A 713 -23.59 5.67 -17.67
CA SER A 713 -22.94 6.37 -18.79
C SER A 713 -23.10 5.64 -20.12
N LYS A 714 -23.43 4.35 -20.09
CA LYS A 714 -23.79 3.53 -21.25
C LYS A 714 -25.28 3.24 -21.34
N SER A 715 -26.10 3.67 -20.38
CA SER A 715 -27.52 3.27 -20.28
C SER A 715 -27.70 1.75 -20.43
N MET A 716 -26.81 1.00 -19.78
CA MET A 716 -26.75 -0.46 -19.85
C MET A 716 -27.07 -1.06 -18.48
N THR A 717 -27.94 -2.07 -18.48
CA THR A 717 -28.09 -2.98 -17.35
C THR A 717 -27.53 -4.34 -17.76
N LEU A 718 -26.72 -4.93 -16.90
CA LEU A 718 -26.17 -6.27 -17.08
C LEU A 718 -26.63 -7.14 -15.93
N VAL A 719 -27.21 -8.30 -16.22
CA VAL A 719 -27.56 -9.31 -15.22
C VAL A 719 -26.64 -10.50 -15.41
N GLN A 720 -25.88 -10.86 -14.39
CA GLN A 720 -25.04 -12.05 -14.37
C GLN A 720 -25.71 -13.15 -13.57
N GLU A 721 -26.15 -14.18 -14.28
CA GLU A 721 -26.82 -15.37 -13.75
C GLU A 721 -25.79 -16.51 -13.70
N THR A 722 -25.52 -17.00 -12.50
CA THR A 722 -24.61 -18.12 -12.27
C THR A 722 -24.82 -18.72 -10.88
N ARG A 723 -24.56 -20.01 -10.74
CA ARG A 723 -24.34 -20.69 -9.45
C ARG A 723 -22.87 -21.02 -9.21
N PHE A 724 -21.95 -20.40 -9.95
CA PHE A 724 -20.53 -20.54 -9.72
C PHE A 724 -20.21 -20.29 -8.23
N PRO A 725 -19.42 -21.16 -7.57
CA PRO A 725 -18.62 -22.24 -8.15
C PRO A 725 -19.30 -23.63 -8.20
N GLU A 726 -20.60 -23.75 -7.91
CA GLU A 726 -21.32 -25.04 -8.01
C GLU A 726 -21.50 -25.54 -9.45
N GLU A 727 -21.48 -24.61 -10.39
CA GLU A 727 -21.45 -24.85 -11.84
C GLU A 727 -20.29 -24.08 -12.48
N ASP A 728 -19.90 -24.50 -13.67
CA ASP A 728 -18.78 -23.99 -14.46
C ASP A 728 -19.23 -23.01 -15.56
N ALA A 729 -20.36 -22.33 -15.38
CA ALA A 729 -20.90 -21.41 -16.37
C ALA A 729 -21.43 -20.11 -15.75
N SER A 730 -21.33 -19.03 -16.51
CA SER A 730 -21.90 -17.73 -16.15
C SER A 730 -22.55 -17.09 -17.36
N LEU A 731 -23.82 -16.70 -17.24
CA LEU A 731 -24.60 -16.05 -18.30
C LEU A 731 -24.75 -14.56 -17.99
N LEU A 732 -24.40 -13.72 -18.95
CA LEU A 732 -24.49 -12.27 -18.87
C LEU A 732 -25.59 -11.79 -19.84
N ARG A 733 -26.71 -11.30 -19.31
CA ARG A 733 -27.83 -10.75 -20.08
C ARG A 733 -27.73 -9.24 -20.16
N ILE A 734 -27.77 -8.69 -21.37
CA ILE A 734 -27.53 -7.27 -21.63
C ILE A 734 -28.84 -6.57 -22.00
N THR A 735 -29.19 -5.54 -21.23
CA THR A 735 -30.30 -4.62 -21.54
C THR A 735 -29.72 -3.27 -21.91
N LEU A 736 -30.14 -2.72 -23.06
CA LEU A 736 -29.60 -1.49 -23.62
C LEU A 736 -30.73 -0.63 -24.22
N LYS A 737 -30.68 0.69 -24.01
CA LYS A 737 -31.63 1.61 -24.66
C LYS A 737 -31.42 1.72 -26.18
N ARG A 738 -30.18 1.65 -26.63
CA ARG A 738 -29.78 1.69 -28.05
C ARG A 738 -28.57 0.80 -28.29
N PRO A 739 -28.43 0.22 -29.49
CA PRO A 739 -27.21 -0.49 -29.88
C PRO A 739 -25.98 0.39 -29.72
N GLN A 740 -24.89 -0.17 -29.17
CA GLN A 740 -23.66 0.59 -28.94
C GLN A 740 -22.42 -0.30 -28.92
N LEU A 741 -21.30 0.26 -29.39
CA LEU A 741 -20.01 -0.40 -29.40
C LEU A 741 -19.43 -0.41 -27.98
N ILE A 742 -19.26 -1.61 -27.41
CA ILE A 742 -18.65 -1.83 -26.09
C ILE A 742 -17.69 -3.02 -26.24
N THR A 743 -16.53 -2.90 -25.59
CA THR A 743 -15.62 -4.03 -25.41
C THR A 743 -15.91 -4.74 -24.09
N MET A 744 -16.26 -6.02 -24.13
CA MET A 744 -16.30 -6.85 -22.91
C MET A 744 -14.95 -7.54 -22.74
N ALA A 745 -14.23 -7.22 -21.67
CA ALA A 745 -12.98 -7.86 -21.27
C ALA A 745 -13.30 -8.91 -20.19
N VAL A 746 -13.38 -10.19 -20.57
CA VAL A 746 -13.70 -11.29 -19.65
C VAL A 746 -12.42 -11.91 -19.13
N ARG A 747 -12.24 -11.97 -17.80
CA ARG A 747 -11.06 -12.61 -17.20
C ARG A 747 -10.98 -14.08 -17.59
N VAL A 748 -9.76 -14.54 -17.89
CA VAL A 748 -9.41 -15.96 -17.98
C VAL A 748 -8.63 -16.35 -16.73
N PRO A 749 -9.29 -16.97 -15.73
CA PRO A 749 -8.63 -17.34 -14.48
C PRO A 749 -7.38 -18.21 -14.68
N GLY A 750 -6.32 -17.95 -13.91
CA GLY A 750 -5.08 -18.72 -14.01
C GLY A 750 -5.19 -20.21 -13.64
N TRP A 751 -6.26 -20.60 -12.94
CA TRP A 751 -6.52 -22.01 -12.59
C TRP A 751 -7.14 -22.83 -13.73
N ILE A 752 -7.57 -22.19 -14.83
CA ILE A 752 -8.10 -22.87 -16.01
C ILE A 752 -6.93 -23.45 -16.83
N LYS A 753 -6.89 -24.77 -16.99
CA LYS A 753 -5.91 -25.49 -17.83
C LYS A 753 -6.39 -25.70 -19.26
N ASP A 754 -7.64 -26.13 -19.41
CA ASP A 754 -8.31 -26.27 -20.70
C ASP A 754 -8.72 -24.91 -21.29
N SER A 755 -9.26 -24.90 -22.49
CA SER A 755 -9.73 -23.65 -23.10
C SER A 755 -11.02 -23.15 -22.44
N MET A 756 -11.00 -21.98 -21.81
CA MET A 756 -12.22 -21.23 -21.49
C MET A 756 -12.96 -20.93 -22.81
N THR A 757 -14.27 -21.10 -22.86
CA THR A 757 -15.05 -20.77 -24.07
C THR A 757 -16.13 -19.75 -23.79
N VAL A 758 -16.45 -18.97 -24.82
CA VAL A 758 -17.47 -17.93 -24.76
C VAL A 758 -18.39 -18.05 -25.97
N THR A 759 -19.69 -17.85 -25.74
CA THR A 759 -20.70 -17.76 -26.80
C THR A 759 -21.48 -16.48 -26.68
N VAL A 760 -21.79 -15.83 -27.80
CA VAL A 760 -22.72 -14.70 -27.85
C VAL A 760 -23.96 -15.11 -28.63
N ASN A 761 -25.14 -14.99 -28.01
CA ASN A 761 -26.43 -15.42 -28.57
C ASN A 761 -26.39 -16.88 -29.09
N GLY A 762 -25.76 -17.77 -28.32
CA GLY A 762 -25.58 -19.19 -28.67
C GLY A 762 -24.50 -19.49 -29.70
N GLN A 763 -23.86 -18.48 -30.30
CA GLN A 763 -22.78 -18.68 -31.27
C GLN A 763 -21.41 -18.57 -30.61
N HIS A 764 -20.53 -19.53 -30.85
CA HIS A 764 -19.13 -19.46 -30.40
C HIS A 764 -18.42 -18.25 -30.98
N VAL A 765 -17.67 -17.54 -30.14
CA VAL A 765 -16.80 -16.43 -30.56
C VAL A 765 -15.36 -16.74 -30.21
N ILE A 766 -14.43 -16.32 -31.07
CA ILE A 766 -12.98 -16.42 -30.83
C ILE A 766 -12.49 -15.02 -30.47
N PRO A 767 -12.39 -14.68 -29.17
CA PRO A 767 -11.97 -13.35 -28.75
C PRO A 767 -10.46 -13.15 -28.90
N ALA A 768 -10.03 -11.89 -29.00
CA ALA A 768 -8.62 -11.55 -28.86
C ALA A 768 -8.20 -11.75 -27.39
N MET A 769 -7.09 -12.46 -27.16
CA MET A 769 -6.51 -12.65 -25.83
C MET A 769 -5.47 -11.57 -25.56
N SER A 770 -5.50 -10.94 -24.38
CA SER A 770 -4.40 -10.08 -23.94
C SER A 770 -3.31 -10.85 -23.22
N ALA A 771 -2.10 -10.30 -23.22
CA ALA A 771 -1.01 -10.77 -22.35
C ALA A 771 -1.39 -10.71 -20.85
N SER A 772 -2.29 -9.80 -20.48
CA SER A 772 -2.80 -9.64 -19.11
C SER A 772 -3.89 -10.66 -18.72
N GLY A 773 -4.24 -11.61 -19.60
CA GLY A 773 -5.14 -12.72 -19.27
C GLY A 773 -6.63 -12.42 -19.39
N TYR A 774 -7.01 -11.53 -20.31
CA TYR A 774 -8.42 -11.20 -20.60
C TYR A 774 -8.77 -11.50 -22.06
N MET A 775 -9.98 -12.02 -22.27
CA MET A 775 -10.61 -12.15 -23.57
C MET A 775 -11.37 -10.87 -23.92
N PHE A 776 -10.99 -10.20 -24.99
CA PHE A 776 -11.63 -8.97 -25.47
C PHE A 776 -12.65 -9.28 -26.57
N ILE A 777 -13.92 -8.96 -26.28
CA ILE A 777 -15.05 -9.11 -27.19
C ILE A 777 -15.58 -7.70 -27.51
N ARG A 778 -15.06 -7.10 -28.58
CA ARG A 778 -15.49 -5.77 -29.05
C ARG A 778 -16.57 -5.91 -30.11
N ARG A 779 -17.78 -5.44 -29.82
CA ARG A 779 -18.91 -5.50 -30.76
C ARG A 779 -19.96 -4.44 -30.46
N THR A 780 -20.84 -4.22 -31.43
CA THR A 780 -22.07 -3.45 -31.20
C THR A 780 -23.07 -4.36 -30.50
N TRP A 781 -23.21 -4.19 -29.19
CA TRP A 781 -24.17 -4.91 -28.37
C TRP A 781 -25.57 -4.32 -28.55
N LYS A 782 -26.59 -5.17 -28.51
CA LYS A 782 -28.00 -4.82 -28.66
C LYS A 782 -28.80 -5.25 -27.43
N ASN A 783 -29.98 -4.68 -27.27
CA ASN A 783 -30.89 -5.10 -26.22
C ASN A 783 -31.25 -6.58 -26.37
N GLY A 784 -31.13 -7.36 -25.30
CA GLY A 784 -31.40 -8.79 -25.29
C GLY A 784 -30.22 -9.66 -25.72
N ASP A 785 -29.05 -9.09 -26.04
CA ASP A 785 -27.84 -9.89 -26.28
C ASP A 785 -27.44 -10.66 -25.01
N GLU A 786 -26.94 -11.87 -25.21
CA GLU A 786 -26.49 -12.78 -24.17
C GLU A 786 -25.02 -13.17 -24.41
N LEU A 787 -24.19 -13.05 -23.38
CA LEU A 787 -22.82 -13.58 -23.36
C LEU A 787 -22.73 -14.69 -22.32
N LYS A 788 -22.49 -15.93 -22.76
CA LYS A 788 -22.28 -17.08 -21.88
C LYS A 788 -20.79 -17.40 -21.83
N VAL A 789 -20.27 -17.57 -20.62
CA VAL A 789 -18.88 -17.97 -20.33
C VAL A 789 -18.91 -19.38 -19.74
N HIS A 790 -18.04 -20.27 -20.23
CA HIS A 790 -17.82 -21.60 -19.69
C HIS A 790 -16.39 -21.71 -19.14
N LEU A 791 -16.27 -22.14 -17.89
CA LEU A 791 -15.11 -22.05 -17.00
C LEU A 791 -14.73 -23.45 -16.51
N PRO A 792 -14.12 -24.31 -17.35
CA PRO A 792 -13.90 -25.72 -17.02
C PRO A 792 -13.13 -25.88 -15.70
N MET A 793 -13.80 -26.44 -14.69
CA MET A 793 -13.26 -26.61 -13.34
C MET A 793 -12.73 -28.03 -13.12
N GLU A 794 -11.49 -28.12 -12.67
CA GLU A 794 -10.83 -29.39 -12.33
C GLU A 794 -10.42 -29.43 -10.86
N ALA A 795 -10.30 -30.66 -10.33
CA ALA A 795 -9.74 -30.90 -9.01
C ALA A 795 -8.21 -30.97 -9.08
N ARG A 796 -7.54 -30.29 -8.16
CA ARG A 796 -6.08 -30.32 -8.00
C ARG A 796 -5.69 -30.28 -6.53
N THR A 797 -4.43 -30.60 -6.28
CA THR A 797 -3.74 -30.34 -5.03
C THR A 797 -2.70 -29.22 -5.22
N GLU A 798 -2.56 -28.35 -4.23
CA GLU A 798 -1.57 -27.26 -4.21
C GLU A 798 -0.70 -27.40 -2.96
N GLY A 799 0.63 -27.36 -3.15
CA GLY A 799 1.62 -27.51 -2.09
C GLY A 799 1.80 -26.22 -1.27
N LEU A 800 2.46 -26.34 -0.12
CA LEU A 800 2.97 -25.16 0.58
C LEU A 800 4.13 -24.51 -0.20
N PRO A 801 4.32 -23.17 -0.10
CA PRO A 801 5.35 -22.48 -0.88
C PRO A 801 6.79 -22.92 -0.58
N ASP A 802 7.08 -23.51 0.58
CA ASP A 802 8.41 -24.05 0.92
C ASP A 802 8.70 -25.43 0.29
N GLY A 803 7.75 -26.02 -0.42
CA GLY A 803 7.90 -27.35 -1.01
C GLY A 803 7.85 -28.50 0.01
N SER A 804 7.44 -28.24 1.25
CA SER A 804 7.20 -29.28 2.24
C SER A 804 6.08 -30.24 1.78
N GLN A 805 6.07 -31.46 2.32
CA GLN A 805 5.19 -32.55 1.89
C GLN A 805 3.73 -32.40 2.39
N TRP A 806 3.15 -31.22 2.18
CA TRP A 806 1.79 -30.86 2.56
C TRP A 806 1.06 -30.25 1.37
N VAL A 807 -0.18 -30.70 1.14
CA VAL A 807 -1.03 -30.20 0.06
C VAL A 807 -2.43 -29.86 0.54
N SER A 808 -3.08 -28.91 -0.13
CA SER A 808 -4.50 -28.62 0.02
C SER A 808 -5.26 -28.99 -1.26
N PHE A 809 -6.51 -29.42 -1.15
CA PHE A 809 -7.36 -29.72 -2.31
C PHE A 809 -8.07 -28.46 -2.81
N LEU A 810 -8.18 -28.30 -4.14
CA LEU A 810 -8.92 -27.22 -4.78
C LEU A 810 -9.79 -27.76 -5.92
N TYR A 811 -10.95 -27.14 -6.14
CA TYR A 811 -11.80 -27.33 -7.31
C TYR A 811 -12.11 -25.97 -7.94
N GLY A 812 -11.57 -25.69 -9.13
CA GLY A 812 -11.53 -24.32 -9.67
C GLY A 812 -10.79 -23.36 -8.71
N PRO A 813 -11.36 -22.21 -8.28
CA PRO A 813 -10.73 -21.34 -7.30
C PRO A 813 -11.00 -21.74 -5.84
N VAL A 814 -11.84 -22.74 -5.59
CA VAL A 814 -12.34 -23.06 -4.25
C VAL A 814 -11.45 -24.08 -3.57
N VAL A 815 -10.95 -23.74 -2.38
CA VAL A 815 -10.25 -24.67 -1.49
C VAL A 815 -11.27 -25.59 -0.82
N LEU A 816 -10.99 -26.89 -0.88
CA LEU A 816 -11.77 -27.94 -0.25
C LEU A 816 -11.10 -28.40 1.06
N ALA A 817 -11.91 -28.69 2.06
CA ALA A 817 -11.48 -29.20 3.36
C ALA A 817 -12.42 -30.32 3.83
N ALA A 818 -12.00 -31.07 4.84
CA ALA A 818 -12.83 -32.08 5.49
C ALA A 818 -13.09 -31.71 6.95
N ALA A 819 -14.36 -31.77 7.37
CA ALA A 819 -14.73 -31.74 8.78
C ALA A 819 -14.36 -33.07 9.43
N THR A 820 -13.80 -33.05 10.64
CA THR A 820 -13.38 -34.27 11.36
C THR A 820 -14.29 -34.60 12.52
N ASP A 821 -14.37 -33.72 13.53
CA ASP A 821 -15.17 -33.93 14.72
C ASP A 821 -15.54 -32.60 15.40
N THR A 822 -16.49 -32.66 16.32
CA THR A 822 -17.02 -31.51 17.07
C THR A 822 -16.58 -31.52 18.54
N LEU A 823 -15.57 -32.32 18.90
CA LEU A 823 -15.21 -32.56 20.29
C LEU A 823 -14.20 -31.54 20.81
N ASN A 824 -14.35 -31.16 22.09
CA ASN A 824 -13.39 -30.35 22.84
C ASN A 824 -12.97 -29.07 22.11
N MET A 825 -13.96 -28.24 21.74
CA MET A 825 -13.76 -26.92 21.14
C MET A 825 -14.17 -25.82 22.13
N PRO A 826 -13.52 -25.70 23.30
CA PRO A 826 -13.84 -24.64 24.25
C PRO A 826 -13.62 -23.27 23.63
N GLY A 827 -14.48 -22.31 23.98
CA GLY A 827 -14.39 -20.95 23.45
C GLY A 827 -14.63 -20.85 21.94
N LEU A 828 -15.30 -21.83 21.31
CA LEU A 828 -15.71 -21.76 19.88
C LEU A 828 -16.42 -20.44 19.57
N HIS A 829 -17.25 -19.97 20.49
CA HIS A 829 -17.73 -18.60 20.54
C HIS A 829 -17.01 -17.86 21.66
N ALA A 830 -16.40 -16.74 21.31
CA ALA A 830 -15.57 -15.99 22.24
C ALA A 830 -16.37 -15.31 23.34
N ASP A 831 -15.78 -15.32 24.54
CA ASP A 831 -16.21 -14.56 25.70
C ASP A 831 -15.59 -13.16 25.70
N THR A 832 -15.73 -12.43 26.82
CA THR A 832 -15.12 -11.10 27.03
C THR A 832 -13.62 -11.17 27.32
N GLY A 833 -13.06 -12.36 27.43
CA GLY A 833 -11.65 -12.57 27.75
C GLY A 833 -10.76 -11.89 26.72
N ARG A 834 -9.64 -11.33 27.20
CA ARG A 834 -8.63 -10.68 26.36
C ARG A 834 -8.19 -11.55 25.18
N TRP A 835 -8.20 -12.86 25.41
CA TRP A 835 -7.71 -13.92 24.54
C TRP A 835 -8.79 -14.73 23.84
N GLY A 836 -10.04 -14.27 23.90
CA GLY A 836 -11.17 -15.01 23.35
C GLY A 836 -11.04 -15.31 21.84
N HIS A 837 -10.09 -14.72 21.13
CA HIS A 837 -9.85 -14.92 19.70
C HIS A 837 -9.02 -16.17 19.37
N ILE A 838 -8.34 -16.80 20.36
CA ILE A 838 -7.47 -17.96 20.15
C ILE A 838 -8.25 -19.26 20.40
N ALA A 839 -8.11 -20.23 19.49
CA ALA A 839 -8.64 -21.59 19.66
C ALA A 839 -7.81 -22.38 20.70
N ARG A 840 -8.23 -22.33 21.97
CA ARG A 840 -7.49 -22.92 23.12
C ARG A 840 -7.75 -24.41 23.35
N GLY A 841 -8.57 -25.05 22.52
CA GLY A 841 -8.87 -26.46 22.65
C GLY A 841 -7.62 -27.33 22.46
N PRO A 842 -7.63 -28.57 22.97
CA PRO A 842 -6.47 -29.45 22.91
C PRO A 842 -5.99 -29.64 21.47
N LEU A 843 -4.68 -29.59 21.29
CA LEU A 843 -4.03 -29.92 20.02
C LEU A 843 -4.01 -31.44 19.85
N ARG A 844 -4.38 -31.90 18.65
CA ARG A 844 -4.22 -33.32 18.28
C ARG A 844 -2.80 -33.53 17.74
N PRO A 845 -2.14 -34.67 18.00
CA PRO A 845 -0.86 -34.99 17.38
C PRO A 845 -0.97 -34.92 15.85
N LEU A 846 0.02 -34.33 15.18
CA LEU A 846 0.00 -34.19 13.71
C LEU A 846 -0.03 -35.56 13.03
N GLN A 847 0.62 -36.57 13.63
CA GLN A 847 0.68 -37.95 13.13
C GLN A 847 -0.68 -38.67 13.21
N ALA A 848 -1.63 -38.15 13.97
CA ALA A 848 -2.99 -38.69 14.01
C ALA A 848 -3.81 -38.26 12.79
N ALA A 849 -3.37 -37.26 12.02
CA ALA A 849 -4.00 -36.88 10.77
C ALA A 849 -3.70 -37.91 9.67
N PRO A 850 -4.67 -38.21 8.78
CA PRO A 850 -4.45 -39.07 7.63
C PRO A 850 -3.42 -38.50 6.64
N VAL A 851 -2.64 -39.39 6.03
CA VAL A 851 -1.68 -39.07 4.96
C VAL A 851 -2.28 -39.43 3.60
N LEU A 852 -2.03 -38.60 2.58
CA LEU A 852 -2.42 -38.84 1.19
C LEU A 852 -1.36 -39.65 0.45
N GLU A 853 -1.82 -40.57 -0.40
CA GLU A 853 -0.98 -41.30 -1.36
C GLU A 853 -0.87 -40.49 -2.65
N LEU A 854 0.19 -39.69 -2.76
CA LEU A 854 0.48 -38.81 -3.90
C LEU A 854 1.99 -38.70 -4.13
N GLU A 855 2.41 -38.55 -5.38
CA GLU A 855 3.80 -38.27 -5.74
C GLU A 855 4.17 -36.78 -5.57
N GLY A 856 3.18 -35.88 -5.63
CA GLY A 856 3.36 -34.44 -5.49
C GLY A 856 2.07 -33.65 -5.72
N PRO A 857 2.10 -32.30 -5.57
CA PRO A 857 0.98 -31.44 -5.90
C PRO A 857 0.66 -31.48 -7.40
N GLY A 858 -0.61 -31.46 -7.76
CA GLY A 858 -1.03 -31.48 -9.17
C GLY A 858 -2.49 -31.88 -9.38
N PRO A 859 -2.91 -32.18 -10.63
CA PRO A 859 -4.25 -32.67 -10.92
C PRO A 859 -4.58 -33.94 -10.13
N VAL A 860 -5.79 -34.04 -9.59
CA VAL A 860 -6.27 -35.23 -8.89
C VAL A 860 -7.69 -35.58 -9.33
N ARG A 861 -8.05 -36.87 -9.22
CA ARG A 861 -9.42 -37.34 -9.47
C ARG A 861 -10.16 -37.48 -8.16
N LEU A 862 -11.16 -36.63 -7.96
CA LEU A 862 -12.09 -36.72 -6.84
C LEU A 862 -13.43 -37.30 -7.30
N GLN A 863 -14.04 -38.14 -6.47
CA GLN A 863 -15.37 -38.70 -6.75
C GLN A 863 -16.45 -37.77 -6.20
N ARG A 864 -17.41 -37.36 -7.04
CA ARG A 864 -18.57 -36.58 -6.59
C ARG A 864 -19.56 -37.46 -5.83
N THR A 865 -20.18 -36.93 -4.78
CA THR A 865 -21.17 -37.68 -3.98
C THR A 865 -22.61 -37.52 -4.46
N GLY A 866 -22.85 -36.62 -5.43
CA GLY A 866 -24.18 -36.21 -5.88
C GLY A 866 -24.67 -34.90 -5.25
N ARG A 867 -24.04 -34.42 -4.17
CA ARG A 867 -24.28 -33.08 -3.62
C ARG A 867 -23.36 -32.03 -4.28
N ALA A 868 -23.84 -30.79 -4.37
CA ALA A 868 -23.08 -29.70 -4.98
C ALA A 868 -21.77 -29.42 -4.23
N LEU A 869 -20.65 -29.43 -4.97
CA LEU A 869 -19.29 -29.25 -4.44
C LEU A 869 -18.89 -30.22 -3.31
N GLU A 870 -19.50 -31.40 -3.22
CA GLU A 870 -19.11 -32.42 -2.25
C GLU A 870 -18.40 -33.58 -2.94
N PHE A 871 -17.22 -33.92 -2.43
CA PHE A 871 -16.34 -34.92 -3.03
C PHE A 871 -15.83 -35.92 -1.99
N THR A 872 -15.33 -37.06 -2.48
CA THR A 872 -14.59 -38.05 -1.71
C THR A 872 -13.22 -38.32 -2.35
N ALA A 873 -12.21 -38.46 -1.49
CA ALA A 873 -10.83 -38.80 -1.86
C ALA A 873 -10.41 -40.19 -1.34
N ASN A 874 -11.37 -41.12 -1.24
CA ASN A 874 -11.19 -42.42 -0.57
C ASN A 874 -10.02 -43.25 -1.12
N ASN A 875 -9.72 -43.09 -2.41
CA ASN A 875 -8.63 -43.78 -3.09
C ASN A 875 -7.25 -43.15 -2.81
N LEU A 876 -7.22 -41.93 -2.26
CA LEU A 876 -6.00 -41.20 -1.92
C LEU A 876 -5.72 -41.22 -0.42
N ILE A 877 -6.75 -41.35 0.42
CA ILE A 877 -6.63 -41.26 1.88
C ILE A 877 -6.19 -42.62 2.48
N SER A 878 -5.07 -42.60 3.21
CA SER A 878 -4.63 -43.73 4.02
C SER A 878 -5.48 -43.90 5.29
N GLY A 879 -5.62 -45.15 5.75
CA GLY A 879 -6.32 -45.49 6.99
C GLY A 879 -7.85 -45.60 6.84
N PRO A 880 -8.47 -46.74 7.18
CA PRO A 880 -9.90 -46.96 6.96
C PRO A 880 -10.82 -46.00 7.74
N ALA A 881 -10.36 -45.47 8.88
CA ALA A 881 -11.14 -44.54 9.71
C ALA A 881 -11.44 -43.19 9.02
N PHE A 882 -10.62 -42.76 8.06
CA PHE A 882 -10.75 -41.46 7.40
C PHE A 882 -11.22 -41.56 5.94
N ARG A 883 -11.40 -42.77 5.41
CA ARG A 883 -11.88 -43.02 4.04
C ARG A 883 -13.33 -42.59 3.79
N GLN A 884 -14.05 -42.12 4.80
CA GLN A 884 -15.42 -41.61 4.61
C GLN A 884 -15.50 -40.09 4.66
N LEU A 885 -14.38 -39.40 4.90
CA LEU A 885 -14.33 -37.95 4.96
C LEU A 885 -14.81 -37.34 3.64
N LYS A 886 -15.63 -36.30 3.78
CA LYS A 886 -16.15 -35.50 2.67
C LYS A 886 -15.30 -34.26 2.51
N LEU A 887 -14.87 -34.00 1.28
CA LEU A 887 -14.25 -32.74 0.90
C LEU A 887 -15.36 -31.79 0.43
N VAL A 888 -15.49 -30.66 1.11
CA VAL A 888 -16.46 -29.59 0.80
C VAL A 888 -15.73 -28.24 0.76
N PRO A 889 -16.31 -27.20 0.14
CA PRO A 889 -15.72 -25.86 0.19
C PRO A 889 -15.42 -25.44 1.63
N PHE A 890 -14.21 -24.97 1.88
CA PHE A 890 -13.76 -24.62 3.23
C PHE A 890 -14.66 -23.56 3.89
N TYR A 891 -15.17 -22.62 3.10
CA TYR A 891 -16.13 -21.61 3.55
C TYR A 891 -17.48 -22.16 4.03
N ARG A 892 -17.76 -23.47 3.87
CA ARG A 892 -18.96 -24.14 4.40
C ARG A 892 -18.71 -24.91 5.70
N ILE A 893 -17.45 -25.07 6.12
CA ILE A 893 -17.12 -25.83 7.32
C ILE A 893 -17.15 -24.89 8.51
N HIS A 894 -18.16 -25.01 9.36
CA HIS A 894 -18.28 -24.29 10.63
C HIS A 894 -18.48 -25.28 11.77
N ASP A 895 -18.28 -24.81 13.00
CA ASP A 895 -18.55 -25.58 14.24
C ASP A 895 -17.92 -26.97 14.28
N SER A 896 -16.72 -27.10 13.71
CA SER A 896 -16.02 -28.37 13.58
C SER A 896 -14.52 -28.17 13.57
N ARG A 897 -13.79 -29.16 14.06
CA ARG A 897 -12.39 -29.36 13.68
C ARG A 897 -12.32 -29.78 12.22
N TYR A 898 -11.23 -29.43 11.54
CA TYR A 898 -11.11 -29.67 10.10
C TYR A 898 -9.68 -29.97 9.67
N ILE A 899 -9.55 -30.53 8.46
CA ILE A 899 -8.27 -30.69 7.76
C ILE A 899 -8.34 -29.89 6.46
N LEU A 900 -7.48 -28.88 6.38
CA LEU A 900 -7.30 -28.03 5.20
C LEU A 900 -6.07 -28.45 4.40
N TYR A 901 -4.95 -28.68 5.10
CA TYR A 901 -3.70 -29.20 4.56
C TYR A 901 -3.49 -30.63 5.01
N TRP A 902 -3.01 -31.46 4.08
CA TRP A 902 -2.84 -32.89 4.24
C TRP A 902 -1.38 -33.24 3.97
N ALA A 903 -0.77 -34.00 4.85
CA ALA A 903 0.53 -34.59 4.57
C ALA A 903 0.38 -35.58 3.40
N TYR A 904 1.38 -35.68 2.54
CA TYR A 904 1.39 -36.67 1.46
C TYR A 904 2.71 -37.44 1.42
N ALA A 905 2.66 -38.67 0.89
CA ALA A 905 3.84 -39.49 0.67
C ALA A 905 3.65 -40.38 -0.58
N GLY A 906 4.75 -40.62 -1.30
CA GLY A 906 4.78 -41.52 -2.45
C GLY A 906 4.57 -43.00 -2.08
N GLN A 907 4.29 -43.83 -3.07
CA GLN A 907 4.04 -45.27 -2.84
C GLN A 907 5.30 -45.97 -2.30
N GLY A 908 5.31 -46.34 -1.02
CA GLY A 908 6.38 -47.15 -0.38
C GLY A 908 7.04 -46.50 0.84
N ASP A 909 6.96 -45.17 1.00
CA ASP A 909 7.63 -44.43 2.09
C ASP A 909 6.72 -44.17 3.32
N ARG A 910 5.59 -44.89 3.42
CA ARG A 910 4.55 -44.72 4.46
C ARG A 910 5.10 -44.77 5.89
N ARG A 911 6.10 -45.62 6.15
CA ARG A 911 6.72 -45.76 7.48
C ARG A 911 7.60 -44.56 7.85
N LYS A 912 8.20 -43.86 6.89
CA LYS A 912 9.05 -42.67 7.17
C LYS A 912 8.20 -41.43 7.45
N ALA A 913 7.12 -41.21 6.70
CA ALA A 913 6.21 -40.08 6.92
C ALA A 913 5.44 -40.17 8.26
N GLN A 914 5.20 -41.38 8.76
CA GLN A 914 4.64 -41.62 10.10
C GLN A 914 5.70 -41.65 11.22
N ALA A 915 7.00 -41.70 10.90
CA ALA A 915 8.10 -41.87 11.85
C ALA A 915 8.96 -40.63 12.08
N SER A 916 8.51 -39.43 11.68
CA SER A 916 9.10 -38.18 12.18
C SER A 916 9.11 -38.19 13.72
N PRO A 917 10.21 -37.75 14.36
CA PRO A 917 10.42 -37.90 15.80
C PRO A 917 9.20 -37.41 16.58
N GLY A 918 8.81 -38.20 17.58
CA GLY A 918 7.65 -37.94 18.42
C GLY A 918 7.66 -36.49 18.89
N ASP A 919 6.65 -35.73 18.48
CA ASP A 919 6.51 -34.35 18.88
C ASP A 919 6.16 -34.35 20.37
N GLU A 920 7.10 -33.95 21.25
CA GLU A 920 6.82 -33.75 22.68
C GLU A 920 5.92 -32.52 22.92
N SER A 921 5.70 -31.69 21.88
CA SER A 921 4.91 -30.46 21.90
C SER A 921 3.46 -30.64 22.40
N PRO A 922 2.67 -31.65 21.97
CA PRO A 922 1.30 -31.84 22.47
C PRO A 922 1.26 -32.17 23.97
N ARG A 923 2.28 -32.86 24.50
CA ARG A 923 2.39 -33.13 25.94
C ARG A 923 2.72 -31.83 26.68
N LEU A 924 3.71 -31.06 26.20
CA LEU A 924 4.08 -29.78 26.79
C LEU A 924 2.92 -28.77 26.76
N ASP A 925 2.19 -28.67 25.64
CA ASP A 925 1.00 -27.84 25.50
C ASP A 925 -0.12 -28.27 26.44
N SER A 926 -0.35 -29.58 26.64
CA SER A 926 -1.36 -30.07 27.58
C SER A 926 -1.06 -29.71 29.05
N LEU A 927 0.22 -29.54 29.37
CA LEU A 927 0.68 -29.09 30.70
C LEU A 927 0.73 -27.56 30.81
N THR A 928 0.69 -26.82 29.70
CA THR A 928 0.83 -25.36 29.69
C THR A 928 -0.42 -24.70 30.30
N ALA A 929 -0.24 -24.03 31.43
CA ALA A 929 -1.24 -23.17 32.05
C ALA A 929 -1.29 -21.79 31.39
N ASP A 930 -0.12 -21.23 31.05
CA ASP A 930 0.01 -19.93 30.38
C ASP A 930 1.35 -19.81 29.65
N ARG A 931 1.45 -18.90 28.66
CA ARG A 931 2.61 -18.80 27.77
C ARG A 931 2.82 -17.41 27.18
N VAL A 932 4.08 -16.99 27.16
CA VAL A 932 4.57 -15.78 26.48
C VAL A 932 5.59 -16.16 25.41
N TYR A 933 5.39 -15.67 24.18
CA TYR A 933 6.44 -15.59 23.18
C TYR A 933 7.12 -14.23 23.28
N ALA A 934 8.36 -14.22 23.73
CA ALA A 934 9.09 -12.99 24.00
C ALA A 934 9.52 -12.32 22.69
N GLY A 935 9.39 -11.00 22.62
CA GLY A 935 9.62 -10.19 21.42
C GLY A 935 8.47 -10.13 20.41
N GLU A 936 7.36 -10.84 20.64
CA GLU A 936 6.10 -10.68 19.88
C GLU A 936 5.21 -9.65 20.61
N GLN A 937 4.83 -8.56 19.93
CA GLN A 937 4.18 -7.40 20.58
C GLN A 937 2.93 -7.80 21.38
N GLN A 938 2.03 -8.55 20.75
CA GLN A 938 0.75 -8.89 21.35
C GLN A 938 0.93 -9.77 22.59
N PRO A 939 1.63 -10.94 22.53
CA PRO A 939 1.95 -11.73 23.71
C PRO A 939 2.58 -10.94 24.86
N GLU A 940 3.49 -10.00 24.60
CA GLU A 940 4.16 -9.25 25.67
C GLU A 940 3.26 -8.22 26.35
N VAL A 941 2.50 -7.44 25.58
CA VAL A 941 1.51 -6.49 26.12
C VAL A 941 0.43 -7.25 26.91
N ASP A 942 0.14 -8.48 26.49
CA ASP A 942 -0.87 -9.30 27.17
C ASP A 942 -0.45 -9.84 28.52
N HIS A 943 0.85 -10.03 28.74
CA HIS A 943 1.43 -10.46 29.99
C HIS A 943 2.02 -9.30 30.79
N GLN A 944 1.51 -8.08 30.57
CA GLN A 944 1.89 -6.88 31.31
C GLN A 944 3.41 -6.70 31.35
N LEU A 945 4.06 -6.75 30.17
CA LEU A 945 5.48 -6.50 30.06
C LEU A 945 5.85 -5.22 30.83
N GLU A 946 6.66 -5.39 31.85
CA GLU A 946 7.36 -4.31 32.54
C GLU A 946 8.81 -4.40 32.14
N ASP A 947 9.42 -3.28 31.77
CA ASP A 947 10.79 -3.34 31.31
C ASP A 947 11.64 -2.13 31.69
N SER A 948 12.94 -2.38 31.77
CA SER A 948 13.97 -1.41 32.08
C SER A 948 15.19 -1.75 31.24
N GLY A 949 15.45 -0.93 30.21
CA GLY A 949 16.57 -1.13 29.29
C GLY A 949 16.46 -2.45 28.51
N SER A 950 15.26 -2.83 28.07
CA SER A 950 15.04 -4.04 27.28
C SER A 950 14.73 -3.75 25.82
N SER A 951 14.98 -4.72 24.95
CA SER A 951 14.62 -4.65 23.54
C SER A 951 14.18 -6.01 23.01
N ALA A 952 13.22 -5.99 22.09
CA ALA A 952 12.83 -7.14 21.31
C ALA A 952 13.73 -7.27 20.06
N GLY A 953 13.96 -8.50 19.61
CA GLY A 953 14.70 -8.80 18.40
C GLY A 953 14.22 -10.09 17.74
N VAL A 954 14.79 -10.40 16.59
CA VAL A 954 14.51 -11.62 15.83
C VAL A 954 15.83 -12.27 15.43
N SER A 955 15.98 -13.56 15.68
CA SER A 955 17.16 -14.35 15.30
C SER A 955 16.72 -15.55 14.47
N GLY A 956 16.90 -15.46 13.16
CA GLY A 956 16.30 -16.39 12.20
C GLY A 956 14.80 -16.10 12.04
N ASP A 957 13.95 -17.06 12.40
CA ASP A 957 12.49 -16.97 12.39
C ASP A 957 11.86 -16.83 13.78
N GLN A 958 12.68 -16.74 14.84
CA GLN A 958 12.21 -16.68 16.21
C GLN A 958 12.43 -15.30 16.83
N HIS A 959 11.38 -14.79 17.47
CA HIS A 959 11.44 -13.59 18.29
C HIS A 959 12.15 -13.88 19.61
N PHE A 960 12.77 -12.85 20.16
CA PHE A 960 13.33 -12.87 21.50
C PHE A 960 13.24 -11.50 22.17
N ARG A 961 13.36 -11.46 23.50
CA ARG A 961 13.63 -10.24 24.28
C ARG A 961 14.94 -10.36 25.04
N VAL A 962 15.70 -9.27 25.05
CA VAL A 962 16.92 -9.08 25.87
C VAL A 962 16.77 -7.85 26.74
N ALA A 963 17.51 -7.78 27.85
CA ALA A 963 17.64 -6.56 28.63
C ALA A 963 19.06 -6.31 29.13
N GLN A 964 19.38 -5.02 29.28
CA GLN A 964 20.56 -4.50 29.97
C GLN A 964 20.31 -4.30 31.46
N HIS A 965 19.04 -4.18 31.88
CA HIS A 965 18.67 -4.15 33.31
C HIS A 965 17.70 -5.27 33.63
N SER A 966 16.43 -5.14 33.21
CA SER A 966 15.44 -6.20 33.45
C SER A 966 14.21 -6.07 32.58
N PHE A 967 13.46 -7.16 32.49
CA PHE A 967 12.07 -7.14 32.06
C PHE A 967 11.28 -8.23 32.80
N ALA A 968 9.97 -8.08 32.88
CA ALA A 968 9.12 -9.02 33.59
C ALA A 968 7.80 -9.27 32.84
N TYR A 969 7.29 -10.49 33.00
CA TYR A 969 5.96 -10.90 32.56
C TYR A 969 5.13 -11.35 33.76
N THR A 970 3.82 -11.10 33.70
CA THR A 970 2.83 -11.63 34.65
C THR A 970 2.09 -12.78 34.00
N LEU A 971 2.38 -14.01 34.45
CA LEU A 971 1.73 -15.25 33.98
C LEU A 971 0.51 -15.57 34.86
N GLN A 972 -0.50 -16.22 34.28
CA GLN A 972 -1.78 -16.53 34.93
C GLN A 972 -2.01 -18.04 35.09
N THR A 973 -2.76 -18.44 36.11
CA THR A 973 -3.18 -19.84 36.28
C THR A 973 -4.46 -19.96 37.10
N ALA A 974 -5.38 -20.81 36.63
CA ALA A 974 -6.62 -21.13 37.34
C ALA A 974 -6.46 -22.29 38.35
N ALA A 975 -5.32 -23.00 38.31
CA ALA A 975 -5.11 -24.20 39.11
C ALA A 975 -4.35 -23.88 40.41
N THR A 976 -4.86 -24.36 41.54
CA THR A 976 -4.14 -24.39 42.82
C THR A 976 -3.22 -25.62 42.84
N GLY A 977 -1.89 -25.45 42.92
CA GLY A 977 -0.96 -26.58 42.87
C GLY A 977 0.52 -26.19 42.75
N LYS A 978 1.38 -27.18 42.51
CA LYS A 978 2.78 -26.96 42.10
C LYS A 978 2.81 -26.63 40.61
N HIS A 979 3.64 -25.66 40.24
CA HIS A 979 3.85 -25.26 38.85
C HIS A 979 5.33 -25.30 38.53
N GLN A 980 5.65 -25.44 37.25
CA GLN A 980 7.00 -25.33 36.73
C GLN A 980 7.08 -24.16 35.77
N LEU A 981 8.17 -23.42 35.81
CA LEU A 981 8.51 -22.40 34.84
C LEU A 981 9.42 -23.03 33.80
N TYR A 982 8.95 -23.07 32.56
CA TYR A 982 9.73 -23.44 31.40
C TYR A 982 10.21 -22.15 30.71
N VAL A 983 11.50 -22.06 30.43
CA VAL A 983 12.13 -20.92 29.74
C VAL A 983 12.95 -21.46 28.59
N ARG A 984 12.62 -21.05 27.36
CA ARG A 984 13.45 -21.25 26.18
C ARG A 984 14.23 -19.99 25.87
N TYR A 985 15.55 -20.09 25.74
CA TYR A 985 16.44 -18.95 25.57
C TYR A 985 17.65 -19.29 24.72
N ARG A 986 18.33 -18.27 24.20
CA ARG A 986 19.54 -18.42 23.38
C ARG A 986 20.58 -17.37 23.79
N TYR A 987 21.84 -17.79 23.93
CA TYR A 987 22.95 -16.86 24.09
C TYR A 987 23.25 -16.21 22.73
N LEU A 988 23.07 -14.89 22.64
CA LEU A 988 23.31 -14.11 21.43
C LEU A 988 24.74 -13.57 21.39
N ASN A 989 25.32 -13.31 22.56
CA ASN A 989 26.71 -12.89 22.75
C ASN A 989 27.44 -13.82 23.72
N VAL A 990 28.78 -13.76 23.70
CA VAL A 990 29.66 -14.60 24.53
C VAL A 990 29.54 -14.27 26.03
N ASP A 991 29.13 -13.05 26.36
CA ASP A 991 29.07 -12.49 27.71
C ASP A 991 27.64 -12.40 28.27
N ASP A 992 26.62 -12.83 27.52
CA ASP A 992 25.23 -12.86 27.97
C ASP A 992 25.10 -13.63 29.29
N CYS A 993 24.56 -12.96 30.31
CA CYS A 993 24.41 -13.51 31.65
C CYS A 993 23.29 -12.76 32.38
N GLY A 994 22.35 -13.54 32.94
CA GLY A 994 21.24 -13.00 33.70
C GLY A 994 20.67 -14.01 34.68
N SER A 995 19.54 -13.67 35.28
CA SER A 995 18.82 -14.52 36.22
C SER A 995 17.31 -14.43 36.01
N VAL A 996 16.62 -15.51 36.35
CA VAL A 996 15.15 -15.58 36.41
C VAL A 996 14.74 -15.48 37.87
N VAL A 997 13.95 -14.46 38.19
CA VAL A 997 13.56 -14.08 39.54
C VAL A 997 12.05 -14.09 39.67
N VAL A 998 11.53 -14.67 40.75
CA VAL A 998 10.11 -14.60 41.13
C VAL A 998 10.02 -14.09 42.56
N GLY A 999 9.31 -12.98 42.77
CA GLY A 999 9.34 -12.24 44.03
C GLY A 999 10.76 -11.75 44.35
N ASN A 1000 11.31 -12.18 45.49
CA ASN A 1000 12.69 -11.86 45.90
C ASN A 1000 13.67 -13.05 45.73
N LYS A 1001 13.26 -14.11 45.02
CA LYS A 1001 14.06 -15.34 44.89
C LYS A 1001 14.55 -15.52 43.47
N CYS A 1002 15.87 -15.65 43.32
CA CYS A 1002 16.47 -16.17 42.09
C CYS A 1002 16.14 -17.66 41.96
N LEU A 1003 15.45 -18.03 40.88
CA LEU A 1003 15.10 -19.43 40.58
C LEU A 1003 16.11 -20.09 39.64
N LEU A 1004 16.76 -19.30 38.78
CA LEU A 1004 17.67 -19.80 37.76
C LEU A 1004 18.69 -18.73 37.39
N GLU A 1005 19.96 -19.10 37.29
CA GLU A 1005 20.98 -18.29 36.62
C GLU A 1005 21.13 -18.75 35.17
N LEU A 1006 21.18 -17.78 34.26
CA LEU A 1006 21.28 -17.95 32.82
C LEU A 1006 22.61 -17.36 32.34
N CYS A 1007 23.72 -17.96 32.75
CA CYS A 1007 25.07 -17.50 32.43
C CYS A 1007 25.84 -18.63 31.76
N GLY A 1008 26.32 -18.40 30.53
CA GLY A 1008 27.04 -19.40 29.74
C GLY A 1008 27.95 -18.76 28.71
N GLN A 1009 28.84 -19.56 28.12
CA GLN A 1009 29.66 -19.13 26.99
C GLN A 1009 29.00 -19.58 25.68
N ALA A 1010 29.03 -18.73 24.66
CA ALA A 1010 28.69 -19.11 23.28
C ALA A 1010 29.77 -20.07 22.72
N GLY A 1011 29.78 -21.30 23.20
CA GLY A 1011 30.67 -22.37 22.79
C GLY A 1011 29.98 -23.31 21.81
N GLY A 1012 30.12 -23.04 20.52
CA GLY A 1012 29.92 -24.03 19.45
C GLY A 1012 28.49 -24.32 18.99
N GLU A 1013 27.45 -24.14 19.82
CA GLU A 1013 26.06 -24.43 19.41
C GLU A 1013 25.18 -23.17 19.40
N LYS A 1014 24.71 -22.77 18.21
CA LYS A 1014 23.69 -21.73 17.98
C LYS A 1014 22.26 -22.22 18.31
N ASN A 1015 22.12 -23.19 19.21
CA ASN A 1015 20.87 -23.89 19.49
C ASN A 1015 20.14 -23.31 20.71
N ASP A 1016 18.81 -23.36 20.68
CA ASP A 1016 17.95 -22.96 21.79
C ASP A 1016 18.22 -23.83 23.01
N GLN A 1017 18.36 -23.19 24.17
CA GLN A 1017 18.47 -23.83 25.47
C GLN A 1017 17.09 -23.84 26.13
N ILE A 1018 16.82 -24.89 26.91
CA ILE A 1018 15.58 -25.04 27.67
C ILE A 1018 15.93 -25.25 29.14
N ALA A 1019 15.32 -24.45 30.01
CA ALA A 1019 15.36 -24.66 31.44
C ALA A 1019 13.95 -24.83 31.99
N VAL A 1020 13.78 -25.77 32.92
CA VAL A 1020 12.52 -26.01 33.63
C VAL A 1020 12.80 -25.97 35.13
N VAL A 1021 12.13 -25.08 35.87
CA VAL A 1021 12.35 -24.90 37.31
C VAL A 1021 11.02 -24.88 38.08
N ASP A 1022 10.99 -25.46 39.28
CA ASP A 1022 9.78 -25.45 40.10
C ASP A 1022 9.50 -24.03 40.66
N ILE A 1023 8.23 -23.60 40.58
CA ILE A 1023 7.74 -22.41 41.26
C ILE A 1023 7.06 -22.85 42.57
N PRO A 1024 7.56 -22.43 43.75
CA PRO A 1024 6.87 -22.67 45.01
C PRO A 1024 5.46 -22.06 45.00
N GLY A 1025 4.43 -22.81 45.35
CA GLY A 1025 3.02 -22.35 45.26
C GLY A 1025 2.71 -21.07 46.04
N GLN A 1026 3.47 -20.77 47.09
CA GLN A 1026 3.41 -19.52 47.86
C GLN A 1026 3.85 -18.26 47.08
N MET A 1027 4.46 -18.42 45.91
CA MET A 1027 4.82 -17.32 45.01
C MET A 1027 3.74 -17.03 43.95
N ILE A 1028 2.70 -17.86 43.89
CA ILE A 1028 1.53 -17.63 43.04
C ILE A 1028 0.47 -16.95 43.91
N SER A 1029 0.21 -15.67 43.63
CA SER A 1029 -0.76 -14.87 44.39
C SER A 1029 -1.93 -14.48 43.49
N GLY A 1030 -3.16 -14.71 43.98
CA GLY A 1030 -4.39 -14.40 43.22
C GLY A 1030 -4.49 -15.10 41.87
N GLY A 1031 -3.84 -16.25 41.69
CA GLY A 1031 -3.79 -16.97 40.40
C GLY A 1031 -2.81 -16.37 39.39
N THR A 1032 -1.84 -15.55 39.83
CA THR A 1032 -0.83 -14.96 38.95
C THR A 1032 0.58 -15.13 39.54
N VAL A 1033 1.59 -15.11 38.67
CA VAL A 1033 3.01 -15.11 39.04
C VAL A 1033 3.78 -14.15 38.15
N LYS A 1034 4.54 -13.24 38.77
CA LYS A 1034 5.43 -12.32 38.07
C LYS A 1034 6.82 -12.94 37.95
N VAL A 1035 7.28 -13.09 36.72
CA VAL A 1035 8.58 -13.65 36.37
C VAL A 1035 9.43 -12.53 35.79
N THR A 1036 10.54 -12.22 36.47
CA THR A 1036 11.46 -11.14 36.10
C THR A 1036 12.78 -11.73 35.61
N PHE A 1037 13.24 -11.28 34.45
CA PHE A 1037 14.56 -11.57 33.90
C PHE A 1037 15.47 -10.38 34.19
N MET A 1038 16.56 -10.60 34.91
CA MET A 1038 17.50 -9.55 35.31
C MET A 1038 18.87 -9.80 34.70
N ALA A 1039 19.46 -8.78 34.08
CA ALA A 1039 20.82 -8.83 33.57
C ALA A 1039 21.83 -8.81 34.72
N ALA A 1040 22.93 -9.55 34.57
CA ALA A 1040 24.08 -9.38 35.45
C ALA A 1040 24.73 -7.99 35.23
N SER A 1041 25.38 -7.44 36.25
CA SER A 1041 25.95 -6.09 36.20
C SER A 1041 26.89 -5.90 35.00
N GLY A 1042 26.57 -4.93 34.14
CA GLY A 1042 27.37 -4.60 32.95
C GLY A 1042 27.23 -5.57 31.78
N ARG A 1043 26.23 -6.48 31.81
CA ARG A 1043 25.99 -7.50 30.78
C ARG A 1043 24.55 -7.39 30.25
N THR A 1044 24.23 -8.22 29.26
CA THR A 1044 22.87 -8.43 28.75
C THR A 1044 22.32 -9.79 29.20
N THR A 1045 21.01 -9.90 29.40
CA THR A 1045 20.38 -11.22 29.50
C THR A 1045 20.55 -11.97 28.17
N PRO A 1046 20.56 -13.32 28.17
CA PRO A 1046 20.36 -14.04 26.92
C PRO A 1046 19.02 -13.67 26.27
N GLY A 1047 18.90 -13.93 24.97
CA GLY A 1047 17.65 -13.77 24.23
C GLY A 1047 16.62 -14.77 24.74
N ILE A 1048 15.65 -14.30 25.53
CA ILE A 1048 14.53 -15.11 25.99
C ILE A 1048 13.53 -15.19 24.84
N MET A 1049 13.11 -16.40 24.47
CA MET A 1049 12.27 -16.64 23.29
C MET A 1049 10.86 -17.09 23.68
N GLU A 1050 10.76 -17.91 24.73
CA GLU A 1050 9.49 -18.44 25.21
C GLU A 1050 9.52 -18.64 26.72
N VAL A 1051 8.43 -18.28 27.38
CA VAL A 1051 8.22 -18.50 28.81
C VAL A 1051 6.88 -19.20 28.99
N ARG A 1052 6.85 -20.37 29.62
CA ARG A 1052 5.62 -21.11 29.91
C ARG A 1052 5.48 -21.38 31.39
N LEU A 1053 4.27 -21.18 31.90
CA LEU A 1053 3.87 -21.72 33.18
C LEU A 1053 3.24 -23.09 32.94
N LEU A 1054 3.85 -24.15 33.47
CA LEU A 1054 3.38 -25.52 33.35
C LEU A 1054 2.71 -25.97 34.65
N ARG A 1055 1.66 -26.78 34.53
CA ARG A 1055 1.07 -27.54 35.64
C ARG A 1055 2.01 -28.71 35.94
N ALA A 1056 2.42 -28.88 37.19
CA ALA A 1056 3.19 -30.04 37.58
C ALA A 1056 2.33 -31.31 37.42
N LEU A 1057 2.97 -32.41 36.98
CA LEU A 1057 2.35 -33.74 36.90
C LEU A 1057 2.10 -34.34 38.29
#